data_AF-A0A151GKJ9-F1
#
_entry.id   AF-A0A151GKJ9-F1
#
_cell.length_a   1.000
_cell.length_b   1.000
_cell.length_c   1.000
_cell.angle_alpha   90.00
_cell.angle_beta   90.00
_cell.angle_gamma   90.00
#
_symmetry.space_group_name_H-M   'P 1'
#
loop_
_entity.id
_entity.type
_entity.pdbx_description
1 polymer ?
#
loop_
_entity_poly.entity_id
_entity_poly.type
_entity_poly.pdbx_seq_one_letter_code
_entity_poly.pdbx_strand_id
1 'polypeptide(L)'
;MQVLSSSPRTRRARIAAITLLAILVVLTLTRSLRSAPVAPRVAVAKGERQPEPAKIVADADQGTPAQREPEDVADQESLKQPDQLSQMAKQQLQAAADRVKGSGDSSQGDGSQEQQQSQQEKEQEKEKEQEKEKEKEQEKEQEQKQAQALQHEQEQQKHEQHQQQQKQEQQQEQTHEQQQGQTHHEAEPSPSPAAPPPSAPAAAAPLPGLPESPSVVRTNEGLALAVDKAASASPPGTERPNCRRFEEWMRSKPTPFSDGKRQFPNVRPPPECRTFRLPALDALIEDVKGTIGDPDLARLFENAYPMTLDTMVKWRGYANETDPKTGQSVVTDQELAYIITGDIDAMWLRDSASQIYSYLPLLEASSEPDSLASLWRGLINSHARYIIISPYCHSFQPPPESGIPPTANGAYHQNHPMPPYDPRKVFDCKWELDSLASFLQVSVAYFEKTGDHAFFQKYNWIAAVGAAVKASGAMRLGTYAKDGKVEKSAWTFTGWTNRGSETLTNDGIGNPIRENGMVRTAFRPSDDATIFQFLVPANMMFAAYLESASVIMSKLDGELATKLTQDMKDLAAGIRRGIDKDAIVNRPDFGDIFAYEVDGYGGANVMDDANIPSLLAMPLWNFTNANSQDTSTGKPARDYAEIYRNTRRFILSEHNSYFMRGPVLSAVGGPHVGPGKAWPMAAVVAAMTALDPMSGLDDADAEVEKQVRMILDSTSGYGVLHESVNSWRGFDFTRSWFGWANGLFGELILKMRDHEKGGKGKGLLTKSWQ
;
A
#
# COMPACT_ATOMS: atom_id res chain seq x y z
N MET A 1 -45.11 25.33 43.15
CA MET A 1 -45.75 26.47 43.81
C MET A 1 -44.67 27.33 44.46
N GLN A 2 -44.60 28.62 44.06
CA GLN A 2 -44.00 29.80 44.72
C GLN A 2 -42.55 29.69 45.25
N VAL A 3 -41.53 30.48 44.86
CA VAL A 3 -41.45 31.90 44.47
C VAL A 3 -40.23 32.09 43.56
N LEU A 4 -40.41 32.82 42.45
CA LEU A 4 -39.35 33.45 41.67
C LEU A 4 -39.07 34.85 42.24
N SER A 5 -37.81 35.16 42.56
CA SER A 5 -37.24 36.52 42.43
C SER A 5 -35.80 36.51 42.97
N SER A 6 -34.80 36.39 42.08
CA SER A 6 -33.44 36.85 42.40
C SER A 6 -32.68 37.18 41.11
N SER A 7 -32.10 38.38 41.05
CA SER A 7 -31.52 38.99 39.85
C SER A 7 -30.32 38.20 39.26
N PRO A 8 -29.99 38.37 37.96
CA PRO A 8 -28.91 37.66 37.26
C PRO A 8 -27.54 37.71 37.96
N ARG A 9 -27.26 38.76 38.74
CA ARG A 9 -26.02 38.90 39.52
C ARG A 9 -25.92 37.89 40.66
N THR A 10 -27.03 37.54 41.32
CA THR A 10 -27.04 36.54 42.41
C THR A 10 -26.85 35.10 41.92
N ARG A 11 -27.22 34.81 40.65
CA ARG A 11 -26.99 33.50 40.03
C ARG A 11 -25.51 33.26 39.72
N ARG A 12 -24.80 34.27 39.21
CA ARG A 12 -23.35 34.18 38.94
C ARG A 12 -22.52 34.06 40.22
N ALA A 13 -22.89 34.77 41.29
CA ALA A 13 -22.22 34.66 42.58
C ALA A 13 -22.39 33.27 43.23
N ARG A 14 -23.58 32.66 43.11
CA ARG A 14 -23.83 31.30 43.61
C ARG A 14 -23.09 30.23 42.82
N ILE A 15 -23.02 30.37 41.49
CA ILE A 15 -22.24 29.44 40.65
C ILE A 15 -20.75 29.54 41.00
N ALA A 16 -20.20 30.77 41.13
CA ALA A 16 -18.80 30.96 41.54
C ALA A 16 -18.50 30.38 42.93
N ALA A 17 -19.42 30.53 43.90
CA ALA A 17 -19.26 29.96 45.24
C ALA A 17 -19.29 28.42 45.23
N ILE A 18 -20.15 27.81 44.41
CA ILE A 18 -20.22 26.34 44.26
C ILE A 18 -18.95 25.81 43.57
N THR A 19 -18.44 26.52 42.56
CA THR A 19 -17.17 26.16 41.91
C THR A 19 -15.97 26.28 42.86
N LEU A 20 -15.93 27.32 43.70
CA LEU A 20 -14.88 27.46 44.72
C LEU A 20 -14.95 26.35 45.78
N LEU A 21 -16.16 25.95 46.19
CA LEU A 21 -16.35 24.86 47.15
C LEU A 21 -15.88 23.52 46.56
N ALA A 22 -16.17 23.26 45.29
CA ALA A 22 -15.72 22.06 44.60
C ALA A 22 -14.18 22.00 44.47
N ILE A 23 -13.54 23.13 44.18
CA ILE A 23 -12.07 23.24 44.12
C ILE A 23 -11.45 23.01 45.51
N LEU A 24 -12.07 23.55 46.57
CA LEU A 24 -11.60 23.32 47.94
C LEU A 24 -11.68 21.85 48.35
N VAL A 25 -12.78 21.16 47.98
CA VAL A 25 -12.97 19.73 48.27
C VAL A 25 -11.90 18.86 47.60
N VAL A 26 -11.57 19.16 46.33
CA VAL A 26 -10.52 18.45 45.57
C VAL A 26 -9.12 18.72 46.16
N LEU A 27 -8.86 19.94 46.63
CA LEU A 27 -7.59 20.29 47.30
C LEU A 27 -7.45 19.64 48.69
N THR A 28 -8.54 19.45 49.43
CA THR A 28 -8.52 18.70 50.69
C THR A 28 -8.34 17.20 50.48
N LEU A 29 -8.91 16.62 49.42
CA LEU A 29 -8.75 15.18 49.10
C LEU A 29 -7.33 14.85 48.62
N THR A 30 -6.67 15.76 47.88
CA THR A 30 -5.30 15.56 47.41
C THR A 30 -4.24 15.75 48.50
N ARG A 31 -4.54 16.47 49.58
CA ARG A 31 -3.65 16.64 50.75
C ARG A 31 -3.63 15.43 51.69
N SER A 32 -4.62 14.54 51.64
CA SER A 32 -4.71 13.39 52.56
C SER A 32 -3.97 12.13 52.09
N LEU A 33 -3.32 12.16 50.92
CA LEU A 33 -2.62 11.00 50.31
C LEU A 33 -1.08 11.12 50.30
N ARG A 34 -0.49 12.05 51.07
CA ARG A 34 0.98 12.17 51.18
C ARG A 34 1.44 12.23 52.63
N SER A 35 1.40 11.10 53.33
CA SER A 35 2.23 10.88 54.52
C SER A 35 2.21 9.41 54.97
N ALA A 36 3.22 8.63 54.58
CA ALA A 36 3.68 7.46 55.34
C ALA A 36 5.19 7.27 55.09
N PRO A 37 6.03 7.20 56.14
CA PRO A 37 7.48 7.08 56.00
C PRO A 37 7.93 5.61 55.96
N VAL A 38 9.01 5.33 55.24
CA VAL A 38 9.69 4.02 55.15
C VAL A 38 11.03 4.10 55.87
N ALA A 39 11.30 3.12 56.76
CA ALA A 39 12.62 2.63 57.17
C ALA A 39 12.48 1.35 58.04
N PRO A 40 13.54 0.56 58.34
CA PRO A 40 14.43 -0.17 57.40
C PRO A 40 14.80 -1.61 57.91
N ARG A 41 15.68 -2.31 57.15
CA ARG A 41 16.53 -3.51 57.54
C ARG A 41 15.82 -4.88 57.62
N VAL A 42 16.40 -6.04 57.31
CA VAL A 42 17.76 -6.51 56.94
C VAL A 42 17.67 -7.91 56.30
N ALA A 43 18.71 -8.24 55.52
CA ALA A 43 19.14 -9.50 54.89
C ALA A 43 18.64 -10.86 55.44
N VAL A 44 18.55 -11.87 54.54
CA VAL A 44 19.22 -13.20 54.63
C VAL A 44 19.34 -13.82 53.22
N ALA A 45 20.39 -14.63 53.09
CA ALA A 45 21.09 -15.20 51.95
C ALA A 45 20.38 -16.30 51.11
N LYS A 46 21.06 -16.56 49.98
CA LYS A 46 21.01 -17.68 49.03
C LYS A 46 20.78 -19.07 49.66
N GLY A 47 20.03 -19.90 48.94
CA GLY A 47 20.04 -21.36 49.06
C GLY A 47 19.57 -22.01 47.75
N GLU A 48 20.45 -22.81 47.15
CA GLU A 48 20.24 -23.62 45.94
C GLU A 48 19.26 -24.79 46.18
N ARG A 49 18.45 -25.13 45.18
CA ARG A 49 18.17 -26.49 44.68
C ARG A 49 17.01 -26.54 43.66
N GLN A 50 17.23 -27.21 42.54
CA GLN A 50 16.24 -27.99 41.76
C GLN A 50 16.54 -29.50 41.99
N PRO A 51 15.73 -30.51 41.57
CA PRO A 51 14.50 -30.51 40.73
C PRO A 51 13.31 -31.40 41.24
N GLU A 52 12.14 -31.24 40.59
CA GLU A 52 11.00 -32.17 40.33
C GLU A 52 10.39 -33.11 41.44
N PRO A 53 9.27 -33.84 41.18
CA PRO A 53 7.94 -33.43 40.71
C PRO A 53 6.82 -33.94 41.66
N ALA A 54 5.62 -33.37 41.64
CA ALA A 54 4.48 -33.91 42.42
C ALA A 54 3.19 -34.02 41.61
N LYS A 55 2.82 -35.28 41.39
CA LYS A 55 1.50 -35.79 41.02
C LYS A 55 0.41 -35.22 41.93
N ILE A 56 -0.77 -34.95 41.34
CA ILE A 56 -2.05 -35.24 41.99
C ILE A 56 -2.82 -36.15 41.04
N VAL A 57 -3.18 -37.31 41.57
CA VAL A 57 -3.94 -38.39 40.95
C VAL A 57 -5.38 -38.33 41.50
N ALA A 58 -6.31 -38.42 40.54
CA ALA A 58 -7.60 -39.13 40.50
C ALA A 58 -8.70 -38.93 41.55
N ASP A 59 -9.93 -38.83 41.04
CA ASP A 59 -10.92 -39.93 41.01
C ASP A 59 -11.97 -39.60 39.93
N ALA A 60 -12.74 -40.48 39.29
CA ALA A 60 -12.69 -41.89 38.93
C ALA A 60 -14.01 -42.18 38.14
N ASP A 61 -13.94 -43.02 37.10
CA ASP A 61 -14.92 -44.07 36.66
C ASP A 61 -14.68 -44.35 35.16
N GLN A 62 -13.92 -45.38 34.75
CA GLN A 62 -14.19 -46.83 34.71
C GLN A 62 -15.41 -47.27 33.89
N GLY A 63 -15.14 -47.99 32.79
CA GLY A 63 -16.12 -48.90 32.17
C GLY A 63 -15.92 -49.20 30.68
N THR A 64 -15.17 -50.25 30.36
CA THR A 64 -15.23 -51.06 29.12
C THR A 64 -14.60 -52.43 29.49
N PRO A 65 -14.74 -53.54 28.73
CA PRO A 65 -15.42 -53.77 27.44
C PRO A 65 -16.16 -55.13 27.34
N ALA A 66 -16.78 -55.43 26.18
CA ALA A 66 -16.50 -56.64 25.35
C ALA A 66 -17.64 -57.11 24.41
N GLN A 67 -17.27 -57.28 23.13
CA GLN A 67 -17.55 -58.40 22.21
C GLN A 67 -18.97 -58.65 21.64
N ARG A 68 -19.09 -58.61 20.29
CA ARG A 68 -19.26 -59.78 19.38
C ARG A 68 -19.44 -59.34 17.92
N GLU A 69 -18.71 -59.99 17.01
CA GLU A 69 -19.07 -60.28 15.61
C GLU A 69 -19.44 -61.79 15.51
N PRO A 70 -19.73 -62.44 14.35
CA PRO A 70 -20.24 -62.02 13.02
C PRO A 70 -21.41 -62.93 12.53
N GLU A 71 -21.89 -62.77 11.27
CA GLU A 71 -22.37 -63.79 10.28
C GLU A 71 -23.44 -63.17 9.35
N ASP A 72 -23.14 -62.87 8.08
CA ASP A 72 -23.12 -63.73 6.87
C ASP A 72 -24.50 -63.98 6.24
N VAL A 73 -24.65 -63.66 4.95
CA VAL A 73 -25.05 -64.57 3.84
C VAL A 73 -25.06 -63.80 2.51
N ALA A 74 -24.39 -64.41 1.53
CA ALA A 74 -24.21 -64.03 0.15
C ALA A 74 -25.49 -64.15 -0.73
N ASP A 75 -25.53 -63.50 -1.88
CA ASP A 75 -25.42 -64.22 -3.16
C ASP A 75 -25.34 -63.32 -4.41
N GLN A 76 -24.62 -63.85 -5.39
CA GLN A 76 -24.34 -63.32 -6.73
C GLN A 76 -25.56 -63.50 -7.65
N GLU A 77 -25.73 -62.63 -8.66
CA GLU A 77 -25.74 -63.05 -10.07
C GLU A 77 -25.91 -61.88 -11.06
N SER A 78 -25.45 -62.12 -12.28
CA SER A 78 -25.25 -61.18 -13.38
C SER A 78 -26.32 -61.34 -14.48
N LEU A 79 -26.50 -60.25 -15.25
CA LEU A 79 -26.99 -60.19 -16.65
C LEU A 79 -28.42 -60.71 -16.98
N LYS A 80 -29.32 -59.78 -17.37
CA LYS A 80 -30.18 -59.91 -18.57
C LYS A 80 -30.86 -58.58 -18.97
N GLN A 81 -30.93 -58.38 -20.28
CA GLN A 81 -31.39 -57.22 -21.04
C GLN A 81 -32.93 -57.10 -21.16
N PRO A 82 -33.47 -56.01 -21.75
CA PRO A 82 -34.78 -55.42 -21.44
C PRO A 82 -35.89 -55.87 -22.42
N ASP A 83 -37.12 -56.02 -21.92
CA ASP A 83 -38.33 -55.94 -22.74
C ASP A 83 -39.56 -55.97 -21.83
N GLN A 84 -40.21 -54.83 -21.58
CA GLN A 84 -41.67 -54.76 -21.27
C GLN A 84 -42.28 -53.36 -21.51
N LEU A 85 -41.51 -52.27 -21.62
CA LEU A 85 -42.06 -50.93 -21.90
C LEU A 85 -42.32 -50.62 -23.39
N SER A 86 -41.82 -51.44 -24.32
CA SER A 86 -41.99 -51.24 -25.78
C SER A 86 -43.34 -51.75 -26.33
N GLN A 87 -44.13 -52.48 -25.53
CA GLN A 87 -45.42 -53.04 -25.96
C GLN A 87 -46.64 -52.19 -25.58
N MET A 88 -46.56 -51.32 -24.56
CA MET A 88 -47.70 -50.44 -24.21
C MET A 88 -47.81 -49.19 -25.09
N ALA A 89 -46.69 -48.69 -25.64
CA ALA A 89 -46.72 -47.52 -26.52
C ALA A 89 -47.22 -47.80 -27.95
N LYS A 90 -47.25 -49.08 -28.38
CA LYS A 90 -47.68 -49.47 -29.73
C LYS A 90 -49.17 -49.80 -29.87
N GLN A 91 -49.92 -49.86 -28.78
CA GLN A 91 -51.39 -50.06 -28.84
C GLN A 91 -52.19 -48.76 -28.79
N GLN A 92 -51.60 -47.62 -28.39
CA GLN A 92 -52.31 -46.33 -28.35
C GLN A 92 -52.21 -45.51 -29.64
N LEU A 93 -51.23 -45.79 -30.52
CA LEU A 93 -51.11 -45.09 -31.82
C LEU A 93 -51.97 -45.67 -32.96
N GLN A 94 -52.61 -46.84 -32.76
CA GLN A 94 -53.41 -47.48 -33.82
C GLN A 94 -54.91 -47.12 -33.75
N ALA A 95 -55.37 -46.41 -32.72
CA ALA A 95 -56.79 -46.01 -32.57
C ALA A 95 -57.11 -44.57 -33.05
N ALA A 96 -56.10 -43.77 -33.36
CA ALA A 96 -56.28 -42.38 -33.81
C ALA A 96 -56.34 -42.22 -35.35
N ALA A 97 -56.09 -43.29 -36.12
CA ALA A 97 -56.04 -43.23 -37.58
C ALA A 97 -57.38 -43.51 -38.29
N ASP A 98 -58.44 -43.91 -37.57
CA ASP A 98 -59.73 -44.32 -38.17
C ASP A 98 -60.92 -43.37 -37.91
N ARG A 99 -60.68 -42.09 -37.57
CA ARG A 99 -61.76 -41.11 -37.31
C ARG A 99 -61.71 -39.82 -38.11
N VAL A 100 -61.27 -39.87 -39.37
CA VAL A 100 -61.49 -38.75 -40.32
C VAL A 100 -62.06 -39.29 -41.64
N LYS A 101 -63.34 -39.69 -41.61
CA LYS A 101 -64.19 -39.81 -42.80
C LYS A 101 -65.66 -39.64 -42.38
N GLY A 102 -66.31 -38.55 -42.82
CA GLY A 102 -67.76 -38.41 -42.78
C GLY A 102 -68.29 -36.99 -42.54
N SER A 103 -68.57 -36.29 -43.64
CA SER A 103 -69.71 -35.36 -43.88
C SER A 103 -70.29 -34.47 -42.75
N GLY A 104 -70.38 -33.17 -43.04
CA GLY A 104 -71.67 -32.48 -43.19
C GLY A 104 -72.32 -31.79 -41.99
N ASP A 105 -72.23 -30.45 -42.01
CA ASP A 105 -73.26 -29.45 -41.68
C ASP A 105 -73.71 -29.18 -40.22
N SER A 106 -74.03 -27.90 -39.99
CA SER A 106 -74.73 -27.23 -38.89
C SER A 106 -73.98 -26.84 -37.59
N SER A 107 -73.66 -25.54 -37.56
CA SER A 107 -73.84 -24.52 -36.50
C SER A 107 -73.93 -24.89 -35.00
N GLN A 108 -73.20 -24.05 -34.24
CA GLN A 108 -73.30 -23.70 -32.80
C GLN A 108 -72.37 -24.47 -31.83
N GLY A 109 -71.39 -23.75 -31.28
CA GLY A 109 -70.66 -24.17 -30.07
C GLY A 109 -69.17 -23.86 -29.99
N ASP A 110 -68.65 -22.82 -30.67
CA ASP A 110 -67.19 -22.63 -30.82
C ASP A 110 -66.60 -21.65 -29.78
N GLY A 111 -66.50 -22.10 -28.53
CA GLY A 111 -65.84 -21.32 -27.47
C GLY A 111 -65.35 -22.12 -26.28
N SER A 112 -65.84 -23.35 -26.08
CA SER A 112 -65.38 -24.20 -24.96
C SER A 112 -64.32 -25.23 -25.34
N GLN A 113 -64.16 -25.57 -26.63
CA GLN A 113 -63.16 -26.54 -27.08
C GLN A 113 -61.75 -25.94 -27.23
N GLU A 114 -61.61 -24.73 -27.78
CA GLU A 114 -60.31 -24.03 -27.83
C GLU A 114 -59.76 -23.70 -26.43
N GLN A 115 -60.62 -23.38 -25.46
CA GLN A 115 -60.18 -23.14 -24.08
C GLN A 115 -59.70 -24.40 -23.37
N GLN A 116 -60.34 -25.55 -23.61
CA GLN A 116 -59.90 -26.83 -23.03
C GLN A 116 -58.60 -27.32 -23.66
N GLN A 117 -58.43 -27.14 -24.96
CA GLN A 117 -57.21 -27.53 -25.68
C GLN A 117 -56.01 -26.64 -25.27
N SER A 118 -56.23 -25.33 -25.12
CA SER A 118 -55.22 -24.40 -24.59
C SER A 118 -54.83 -24.69 -23.13
N GLN A 119 -55.78 -25.14 -22.30
CA GLN A 119 -55.47 -25.53 -20.92
C GLN A 119 -54.65 -26.82 -20.85
N GLN A 120 -54.97 -27.83 -21.66
CA GLN A 120 -54.19 -29.07 -21.71
C GLN A 120 -52.77 -28.86 -22.25
N GLU A 121 -52.58 -28.01 -23.25
CA GLU A 121 -51.23 -27.69 -23.76
C GLU A 121 -50.38 -26.98 -22.69
N LYS A 122 -50.98 -26.07 -21.91
CA LYS A 122 -50.30 -25.38 -20.80
C LYS A 122 -49.96 -26.31 -19.64
N GLU A 123 -50.80 -27.31 -19.35
CA GLU A 123 -50.50 -28.32 -18.34
C GLU A 123 -49.37 -29.24 -18.79
N GLN A 124 -49.35 -29.67 -20.06
CA GLN A 124 -48.24 -30.46 -20.61
C GLN A 124 -46.92 -29.69 -20.67
N GLU A 125 -46.96 -28.38 -20.94
CA GLU A 125 -45.77 -27.53 -20.92
C GLU A 125 -45.21 -27.40 -19.49
N LYS A 126 -46.09 -27.24 -18.50
CA LYS A 126 -45.71 -27.21 -17.08
C LYS A 126 -45.11 -28.53 -16.60
N GLU A 127 -45.67 -29.66 -17.00
CA GLU A 127 -45.13 -30.97 -16.61
C GLU A 127 -43.73 -31.19 -17.21
N LYS A 128 -43.51 -30.80 -18.47
CA LYS A 128 -42.18 -30.86 -19.11
C LYS A 128 -41.16 -29.93 -18.45
N GLU A 129 -41.61 -28.78 -17.98
CA GLU A 129 -40.74 -27.82 -17.28
C GLU A 129 -40.35 -28.35 -15.89
N GLN A 130 -41.29 -28.97 -15.17
CA GLN A 130 -41.01 -29.64 -13.89
C GLN A 130 -40.09 -30.86 -14.05
N GLU A 131 -40.21 -31.63 -15.12
CA GLU A 131 -39.30 -32.75 -15.40
C GLU A 131 -37.87 -32.26 -15.66
N LYS A 132 -37.72 -31.18 -16.43
CA LYS A 132 -36.41 -30.55 -16.68
C LYS A 132 -35.79 -29.95 -15.42
N GLU A 133 -36.60 -29.40 -14.52
CA GLU A 133 -36.09 -28.93 -13.22
C GLU A 133 -35.59 -30.09 -12.36
N LYS A 134 -36.31 -31.22 -12.32
CA LYS A 134 -35.88 -32.41 -11.58
C LYS A 134 -34.59 -33.01 -12.13
N GLU A 135 -34.42 -33.07 -13.46
CA GLU A 135 -33.18 -33.53 -14.08
C GLU A 135 -31.99 -32.62 -13.72
N LYS A 136 -32.19 -31.30 -13.76
CA LYS A 136 -31.15 -30.34 -13.35
C LYS A 136 -30.80 -30.45 -11.87
N GLU A 137 -31.78 -30.73 -11.01
CA GLU A 137 -31.54 -30.90 -9.58
C GLU A 137 -30.75 -32.18 -9.29
N GLN A 138 -31.04 -33.27 -9.99
CA GLN A 138 -30.27 -34.51 -9.91
C GLN A 138 -28.83 -34.34 -10.41
N GLU A 139 -28.63 -33.64 -11.53
CA GLU A 139 -27.29 -33.36 -12.06
C GLU A 139 -26.46 -32.53 -11.06
N LYS A 140 -27.08 -31.53 -10.43
CA LYS A 140 -26.45 -30.69 -9.41
C LYS A 140 -26.09 -31.47 -8.13
N GLU A 141 -26.95 -32.41 -7.71
CA GLU A 141 -26.66 -33.29 -6.58
C GLU A 141 -25.49 -34.25 -6.90
N GLN A 142 -25.39 -34.71 -8.14
CA GLN A 142 -24.30 -35.57 -8.60
C GLN A 142 -22.97 -34.83 -8.68
N GLU A 143 -22.96 -33.59 -9.17
CA GLU A 143 -21.78 -32.70 -9.14
C GLU A 143 -21.32 -32.41 -7.70
N GLN A 144 -22.28 -32.18 -6.78
CA GLN A 144 -21.96 -31.92 -5.38
C GLN A 144 -21.32 -33.13 -4.69
N LYS A 145 -21.80 -34.35 -4.99
CA LYS A 145 -21.19 -35.60 -4.49
C LYS A 145 -19.78 -35.82 -5.06
N GLN A 146 -19.54 -35.50 -6.34
CA GLN A 146 -18.20 -35.55 -6.92
C GLN A 146 -17.25 -34.53 -6.27
N ALA A 147 -17.70 -33.31 -6.02
CA ALA A 147 -16.90 -32.28 -5.38
C ALA A 147 -16.50 -32.68 -3.94
N GLN A 148 -17.43 -33.27 -3.18
CA GLN A 148 -17.14 -33.78 -1.83
C GLN A 148 -16.14 -34.93 -1.84
N ALA A 149 -16.23 -35.84 -2.81
CA ALA A 149 -15.27 -36.93 -2.96
C ALA A 149 -13.86 -36.42 -3.27
N LEU A 150 -13.73 -35.44 -4.17
CA LEU A 150 -12.45 -34.78 -4.48
C LEU A 150 -11.86 -34.04 -3.28
N GLN A 151 -12.69 -33.39 -2.47
CA GLN A 151 -12.23 -32.70 -1.27
C GLN A 151 -11.69 -33.68 -0.23
N HIS A 152 -12.37 -34.81 -0.03
CA HIS A 152 -11.92 -35.86 0.89
C HIS A 152 -10.58 -36.48 0.43
N GLU A 153 -10.40 -36.68 -0.88
CA GLU A 153 -9.14 -37.19 -1.44
C GLU A 153 -7.98 -36.19 -1.25
N GLN A 154 -8.23 -34.88 -1.41
CA GLN A 154 -7.23 -33.84 -1.15
C GLN A 154 -6.83 -33.75 0.33
N GLU A 155 -7.78 -33.96 1.25
CA GLU A 155 -7.51 -33.99 2.69
C GLU A 155 -6.66 -35.19 3.08
N GLN A 156 -6.91 -36.36 2.47
CA GLN A 156 -6.07 -37.55 2.66
C GLN A 156 -4.64 -37.32 2.16
N GLN A 157 -4.46 -36.73 0.97
CA GLN A 157 -3.14 -36.41 0.43
C GLN A 157 -2.36 -35.42 1.32
N LYS A 158 -3.04 -34.41 1.87
CA LYS A 158 -2.42 -33.47 2.83
C LYS A 158 -1.99 -34.18 4.11
N HIS A 159 -2.80 -35.11 4.60
CA HIS A 159 -2.46 -35.87 5.80
C HIS A 159 -1.24 -36.76 5.58
N GLU A 160 -1.15 -37.43 4.42
CA GLU A 160 0.01 -38.23 4.04
C GLU A 160 1.29 -37.39 3.90
N GLN A 161 1.21 -36.22 3.28
CA GLN A 161 2.35 -35.30 3.17
C GLN A 161 2.83 -34.83 4.55
N HIS A 162 1.90 -34.53 5.46
CA HIS A 162 2.26 -34.13 6.82
C HIS A 162 2.97 -35.25 7.59
N GLN A 163 2.50 -36.50 7.44
CA GLN A 163 3.19 -37.66 8.05
C GLN A 163 4.59 -37.91 7.44
N GLN A 164 4.78 -37.68 6.14
CA GLN A 164 6.11 -37.78 5.52
C GLN A 164 7.06 -36.71 6.04
N GLN A 165 6.57 -35.48 6.24
CA GLN A 165 7.37 -34.38 6.77
C GLN A 165 7.82 -34.64 8.21
N GLN A 166 6.92 -35.13 9.07
CA GLN A 166 7.27 -35.53 10.44
C GLN A 166 8.31 -36.65 10.49
N LYS A 167 8.25 -37.61 9.56
CA LYS A 167 9.27 -38.67 9.46
C LYS A 167 10.64 -38.14 9.02
N GLN A 168 10.68 -37.14 8.15
CA GLN A 168 11.94 -36.49 7.74
C GLN A 168 12.54 -35.68 8.88
N GLU A 169 11.73 -34.96 9.65
CA GLU A 169 12.18 -34.20 10.82
C GLU A 169 12.76 -35.12 11.91
N GLN A 170 12.10 -36.26 12.20
CA GLN A 170 12.63 -37.25 13.14
C GLN A 170 13.94 -37.89 12.67
N GLN A 171 14.11 -38.12 11.35
CA GLN A 171 15.38 -38.60 10.81
C GLN A 171 16.50 -37.56 10.92
N GLN A 172 16.18 -36.27 10.74
CA GLN A 172 17.15 -35.19 10.92
C GLN A 172 17.58 -35.05 12.38
N GLU A 173 16.66 -35.14 13.33
CA GLU A 173 16.98 -35.12 14.77
C GLU A 173 17.88 -36.30 15.19
N GLN A 174 17.58 -37.52 14.73
CA GLN A 174 18.43 -38.69 15.00
C GLN A 174 19.83 -38.56 14.39
N THR A 175 19.94 -37.93 13.21
CA THR A 175 21.24 -37.66 12.57
C THR A 175 22.03 -36.60 13.35
N HIS A 176 21.34 -35.64 13.97
CA HIS A 176 21.97 -34.59 14.75
C HIS A 176 22.45 -35.09 16.13
N GLU A 177 21.69 -35.96 16.79
CA GLU A 177 22.11 -36.62 18.04
C GLU A 177 23.31 -37.56 17.84
N GLN A 178 23.39 -38.28 16.70
CA GLN A 178 24.56 -39.10 16.37
C GLN A 178 25.83 -38.27 16.12
N GLN A 179 25.71 -37.05 15.61
CA GLN A 179 26.84 -36.14 15.43
C GLN A 179 27.31 -35.49 16.74
N GLN A 180 26.41 -35.27 17.70
CA GLN A 180 26.76 -34.73 19.02
C GLN A 180 27.35 -35.80 19.96
N GLY A 181 26.96 -37.08 19.83
CA GLY A 181 27.49 -38.19 20.63
C GLY A 181 28.97 -38.55 20.38
N GLN A 182 29.61 -38.03 19.33
CA GLN A 182 31.01 -38.30 19.01
C GLN A 182 32.02 -37.30 19.58
N THR A 183 31.59 -36.24 20.28
CA THR A 183 32.50 -35.17 20.75
C THR A 183 32.71 -35.11 22.27
N HIS A 184 32.20 -36.07 23.05
CA HIS A 184 32.40 -36.13 24.50
C HIS A 184 33.27 -37.32 24.94
N HIS A 185 34.55 -37.28 24.58
CA HIS A 185 35.61 -37.90 25.37
C HIS A 185 36.85 -37.00 25.32
N GLU A 186 36.88 -35.99 26.19
CA GLU A 186 38.01 -35.72 27.10
C GLU A 186 37.85 -34.35 27.80
N ALA A 187 38.26 -34.36 29.07
CA ALA A 187 38.68 -33.23 29.90
C ALA A 187 37.66 -32.50 30.79
N GLU A 188 38.01 -32.50 32.08
CA GLU A 188 37.67 -31.50 33.10
C GLU A 188 38.91 -31.36 34.04
N PRO A 189 39.06 -30.30 34.88
CA PRO A 189 39.45 -28.93 34.49
C PRO A 189 40.54 -28.31 35.41
N SER A 190 40.98 -27.07 35.15
CA SER A 190 41.51 -26.13 36.17
C SER A 190 41.52 -24.65 35.75
N PRO A 191 41.44 -23.67 36.69
CA PRO A 191 40.92 -22.33 36.42
C PRO A 191 41.98 -21.20 36.32
N SER A 192 41.52 -20.09 35.73
CA SER A 192 42.23 -18.87 35.32
C SER A 192 42.54 -17.88 36.47
N PRO A 193 43.43 -16.88 36.24
CA PRO A 193 43.05 -15.53 36.63
C PRO A 193 43.40 -14.39 35.62
N ALA A 194 42.43 -13.49 35.49
CA ALA A 194 42.42 -12.02 35.27
C ALA A 194 43.51 -11.28 34.43
N ALA A 195 43.03 -10.44 33.51
CA ALA A 195 43.80 -9.52 32.65
C ALA A 195 43.67 -8.03 33.06
N PRO A 196 44.67 -7.18 32.71
CA PRO A 196 44.51 -5.73 32.50
C PRO A 196 44.77 -5.29 31.03
N PRO A 197 44.55 -4.00 30.66
CA PRO A 197 44.04 -3.56 29.33
C PRO A 197 45.13 -3.17 28.29
N PRO A 198 44.77 -2.81 27.03
CA PRO A 198 45.67 -2.94 25.89
C PRO A 198 46.39 -1.64 25.50
N SER A 199 47.56 -1.81 24.87
CA SER A 199 48.29 -0.79 24.10
C SER A 199 48.79 -1.37 22.77
N ALA A 200 48.73 -0.54 21.73
CA ALA A 200 49.00 -0.81 20.30
C ALA A 200 50.40 -1.37 19.97
N PRO A 201 50.62 -1.82 18.72
CA PRO A 201 51.89 -1.49 18.06
C PRO A 201 51.85 -1.27 16.53
N ALA A 202 52.98 -0.76 16.04
CA ALA A 202 53.28 -0.32 14.68
C ALA A 202 54.20 -1.28 13.88
N ALA A 203 54.15 -1.10 12.55
CA ALA A 203 55.04 -1.40 11.41
C ALA A 203 56.36 -2.21 11.51
N ALA A 204 56.64 -3.01 10.45
CA ALA A 204 57.96 -3.15 9.78
C ALA A 204 57.89 -3.98 8.46
N ALA A 205 58.86 -3.78 7.55
CA ALA A 205 59.04 -4.28 6.16
C ALA A 205 60.28 -5.26 6.05
N PRO A 206 60.94 -5.55 4.89
CA PRO A 206 60.53 -6.36 3.70
C PRO A 206 61.62 -7.32 3.05
N LEU A 207 61.26 -7.97 1.91
CA LEU A 207 62.05 -8.49 0.71
C LEU A 207 62.86 -9.84 0.79
N PRO A 208 63.33 -10.50 -0.34
CA PRO A 208 63.07 -10.42 -1.82
C PRO A 208 63.03 -11.76 -2.67
N GLY A 209 62.68 -11.70 -3.99
CA GLY A 209 63.52 -12.24 -5.11
C GLY A 209 63.07 -13.35 -6.13
N LEU A 210 62.76 -12.94 -7.40
CA LEU A 210 63.17 -13.46 -8.76
C LEU A 210 62.76 -14.87 -9.33
N PRO A 211 62.86 -15.19 -10.66
CA PRO A 211 62.71 -14.39 -11.93
C PRO A 211 62.03 -15.09 -13.19
N GLU A 212 61.76 -14.29 -14.26
CA GLU A 212 61.91 -14.51 -15.74
C GLU A 212 61.11 -15.62 -16.52
N SER A 213 60.59 -15.54 -17.78
CA SER A 213 60.82 -14.84 -19.09
C SER A 213 59.61 -15.12 -20.07
N PRO A 214 59.63 -14.86 -21.41
CA PRO A 214 59.67 -13.58 -22.14
C PRO A 214 58.57 -13.41 -23.23
N SER A 215 58.50 -12.21 -23.80
CA SER A 215 57.58 -11.77 -24.87
C SER A 215 58.14 -11.93 -26.29
N VAL A 216 57.26 -12.08 -27.30
CA VAL A 216 57.55 -11.92 -28.73
C VAL A 216 56.59 -10.89 -29.33
N VAL A 217 57.14 -9.97 -30.13
CA VAL A 217 56.42 -8.93 -30.89
C VAL A 217 56.57 -9.21 -32.39
N ARG A 218 55.49 -9.08 -33.18
CA ARG A 218 55.46 -8.38 -34.49
C ARG A 218 54.06 -8.34 -35.13
N THR A 219 53.51 -7.12 -35.17
CA THR A 219 52.85 -6.40 -36.28
C THR A 219 52.11 -7.14 -37.41
N ASN A 220 50.86 -6.73 -37.68
CA ASN A 220 50.45 -6.21 -38.99
C ASN A 220 49.11 -5.43 -38.92
N GLU A 221 49.10 -4.27 -39.57
CA GLU A 221 47.94 -3.40 -39.82
C GLU A 221 47.05 -3.96 -40.94
N GLY A 222 45.74 -3.66 -40.88
CA GLY A 222 44.79 -3.89 -41.97
C GLY A 222 43.35 -3.49 -41.59
N LEU A 223 42.91 -2.35 -42.10
CA LEU A 223 41.57 -1.73 -42.02
C LEU A 223 40.37 -2.70 -42.14
N ALA A 224 39.34 -2.53 -41.30
CA ALA A 224 37.96 -2.21 -41.73
C ALA A 224 36.92 -2.22 -40.57
N LEU A 225 36.13 -1.13 -40.54
CA LEU A 225 34.75 -0.99 -40.03
C LEU A 225 34.52 -0.94 -38.51
N ALA A 226 34.43 0.30 -38.02
CA ALA A 226 33.90 0.69 -36.73
C ALA A 226 32.39 0.37 -36.63
N VAL A 227 32.04 -0.39 -35.59
CA VAL A 227 30.71 -0.36 -34.97
C VAL A 227 30.97 0.01 -33.52
N ASP A 228 30.75 1.27 -33.19
CA ASP A 228 30.86 1.79 -31.83
C ASP A 228 29.84 1.09 -30.93
N LYS A 229 30.34 0.25 -30.03
CA LYS A 229 29.58 -0.30 -28.91
C LYS A 229 29.86 0.56 -27.68
N ALA A 230 29.14 1.67 -27.56
CA ALA A 230 29.05 2.43 -26.32
C ALA A 230 27.90 1.85 -25.47
N ALA A 231 28.24 0.95 -24.55
CA ALA A 231 27.38 0.58 -23.43
C ALA A 231 28.16 0.87 -22.15
N SER A 232 27.99 2.08 -21.62
CA SER A 232 28.45 2.43 -20.28
C SER A 232 27.47 1.83 -19.27
N ALA A 233 27.67 0.55 -18.97
CA ALA A 233 27.39 0.07 -17.62
C ALA A 233 28.34 0.81 -16.68
N SER A 234 27.85 1.39 -15.59
CA SER A 234 28.74 1.80 -14.50
C SER A 234 29.64 0.60 -14.15
N PRO A 235 30.97 0.75 -14.09
CA PRO A 235 31.84 -0.38 -13.86
C PRO A 235 31.51 -1.03 -12.52
N PRO A 236 31.48 -2.38 -12.42
CA PRO A 236 31.48 -3.03 -11.13
C PRO A 236 32.86 -2.81 -10.50
N GLY A 237 32.92 -2.01 -9.43
CA GLY A 237 34.10 -1.94 -8.56
C GLY A 237 35.05 -0.75 -8.75
N THR A 238 34.56 0.47 -8.94
CA THR A 238 35.30 1.60 -8.36
C THR A 238 35.05 1.57 -6.85
N GLU A 239 36.08 1.27 -6.05
CA GLU A 239 36.04 1.41 -4.60
C GLU A 239 35.46 2.78 -4.26
N ARG A 240 34.20 2.82 -3.80
CA ARG A 240 33.63 4.07 -3.29
C ARG A 240 34.44 4.40 -2.03
N PRO A 241 35.15 5.53 -1.98
CA PRO A 241 35.97 5.87 -0.83
C PRO A 241 35.07 5.90 0.41
N ASN A 242 35.34 5.04 1.39
CA ASN A 242 34.81 5.00 2.77
C ASN A 242 33.46 5.73 3.02
N CYS A 243 32.44 5.52 2.18
CA CYS A 243 31.14 6.17 2.29
C CYS A 243 30.38 5.53 3.46
N ARG A 244 30.14 6.30 4.52
CA ARG A 244 29.35 5.84 5.67
C ARG A 244 27.91 5.56 5.23
N ARG A 245 27.25 4.64 5.94
CA ARG A 245 25.79 4.48 5.82
C ARG A 245 25.11 5.80 6.14
N PHE A 246 24.06 6.15 5.40
CA PHE A 246 23.48 7.49 5.47
C PHE A 246 22.93 7.81 6.87
N GLU A 247 22.39 6.83 7.58
CA GLU A 247 21.90 6.97 8.95
C GLU A 247 23.03 7.23 9.95
N GLU A 248 24.22 6.67 9.72
CA GLU A 248 25.41 6.96 10.51
C GLU A 248 25.95 8.36 10.20
N TRP A 249 25.93 8.75 8.92
CA TRP A 249 26.29 10.09 8.47
C TRP A 249 25.39 11.15 9.12
N MET A 250 24.07 11.02 9.01
CA MET A 250 23.12 11.95 9.62
C MET A 250 23.24 12.03 11.15
N ARG A 251 23.42 10.88 11.82
CA ARG A 251 23.62 10.84 13.28
C ARG A 251 24.88 11.57 13.72
N SER A 252 25.91 11.65 12.87
CA SER A 252 27.12 12.38 13.19
C SER A 252 26.95 13.91 13.19
N LYS A 253 25.82 14.44 12.67
CA LYS A 253 25.55 15.87 12.51
C LYS A 253 26.74 16.61 11.86
N PRO A 254 27.05 16.26 10.60
CA PRO A 254 28.20 16.80 9.87
C PRO A 254 28.19 18.33 9.79
N THR A 255 29.39 18.90 9.94
CA THR A 255 29.66 20.34 9.80
C THR A 255 29.84 20.72 8.33
N PRO A 256 29.69 22.01 7.96
CA PRO A 256 29.31 23.16 8.81
C PRO A 256 27.82 23.18 9.17
N PHE A 257 27.50 23.78 10.33
CA PHE A 257 26.12 24.11 10.71
C PHE A 257 25.65 25.39 10.00
N SER A 258 24.34 25.58 9.84
CA SER A 258 23.76 26.87 9.41
C SER A 258 23.97 27.96 10.45
N ASP A 259 24.03 29.23 10.01
CA ASP A 259 24.26 30.38 10.89
C ASP A 259 23.04 30.82 11.71
N GLY A 260 21.88 30.18 11.53
CA GLY A 260 20.65 30.49 12.25
C GLY A 260 20.59 29.86 13.65
N LYS A 261 19.62 30.25 14.47
CA LYS A 261 19.43 29.80 15.86
C LYS A 261 19.31 28.28 15.98
N ARG A 262 18.81 27.60 14.93
CA ARG A 262 18.59 26.16 14.96
C ARG A 262 19.86 25.38 14.63
N GLN A 263 20.84 26.01 13.98
CA GLN A 263 22.16 25.44 13.69
C GLN A 263 22.04 24.05 13.07
N PHE A 264 21.32 23.94 11.94
CA PHE A 264 21.13 22.67 11.26
C PHE A 264 22.43 22.17 10.61
N PRO A 265 22.76 20.86 10.73
CA PRO A 265 23.94 20.29 10.09
C PRO A 265 23.78 20.18 8.57
N ASN A 266 24.89 20.06 7.83
CA ASN A 266 24.89 19.77 6.40
C ASN A 266 24.86 18.26 6.15
N VAL A 267 23.66 17.67 6.10
CA VAL A 267 23.54 16.21 6.02
C VAL A 267 23.62 15.65 4.60
N ARG A 268 23.80 16.48 3.57
CA ARG A 268 24.06 15.95 2.22
C ARG A 268 25.33 15.08 2.23
N PRO A 269 25.31 13.87 1.64
CA PRO A 269 26.53 13.10 1.46
C PRO A 269 27.57 13.89 0.64
N PRO A 270 28.88 13.63 0.86
CA PRO A 270 29.93 14.09 -0.05
C PRO A 270 29.58 13.73 -1.50
N PRO A 271 29.91 14.58 -2.50
CA PRO A 271 29.52 14.36 -3.90
C PRO A 271 29.82 12.96 -4.42
N GLU A 272 30.96 12.39 -4.03
CA GLU A 272 31.41 11.03 -4.37
C GLU A 272 30.53 9.91 -3.81
N CYS A 273 29.81 10.17 -2.72
CA CYS A 273 28.90 9.23 -2.05
C CYS A 273 27.44 9.37 -2.48
N ARG A 274 27.10 10.36 -3.31
CA ARG A 274 25.72 10.56 -3.81
C ARG A 274 25.33 9.48 -4.81
N THR A 275 24.14 8.93 -4.69
CA THR A 275 23.68 7.79 -5.51
C THR A 275 23.29 8.16 -6.93
N PHE A 276 22.87 9.40 -7.17
CA PHE A 276 22.55 9.97 -8.47
C PHE A 276 22.94 11.45 -8.46
N ARG A 277 23.78 11.88 -9.41
CA ARG A 277 24.21 13.28 -9.50
C ARG A 277 23.52 13.96 -10.66
N LEU A 278 22.86 15.07 -10.38
CA LEU A 278 22.19 15.88 -11.39
C LEU A 278 22.71 17.32 -11.30
N PRO A 279 23.62 17.76 -12.19
CA PRO A 279 24.18 19.11 -12.14
C PRO A 279 23.13 20.22 -12.14
N ALA A 280 22.01 20.04 -12.86
CA ALA A 280 20.90 20.97 -12.87
C ALA A 280 20.21 21.12 -11.50
N LEU A 281 20.19 20.06 -10.68
CA LEU A 281 19.67 20.12 -9.31
C LEU A 281 20.60 20.89 -8.39
N ASP A 282 21.91 20.64 -8.45
CA ASP A 282 22.88 21.41 -7.66
C ASP A 282 22.84 22.90 -8.03
N ALA A 283 22.73 23.23 -9.32
CA ALA A 283 22.56 24.61 -9.78
C ALA A 283 21.25 25.25 -9.28
N LEU A 284 20.13 24.52 -9.34
CA LEU A 284 18.85 24.98 -8.81
C LEU A 284 18.92 25.20 -7.29
N ILE A 285 19.60 24.32 -6.56
CA ILE A 285 19.75 24.44 -5.11
C ILE A 285 20.49 25.73 -4.76
N GLU A 286 21.61 26.02 -5.43
CA GLU A 286 22.37 27.26 -5.19
C GLU A 286 21.57 28.51 -5.57
N ASP A 287 20.84 28.51 -6.70
CA ASP A 287 19.95 29.60 -7.09
C ASP A 287 18.89 29.88 -6.02
N VAL A 288 18.16 28.84 -5.59
CA VAL A 288 17.08 28.97 -4.60
C VAL A 288 17.63 29.39 -3.23
N LYS A 289 18.74 28.80 -2.78
CA LYS A 289 19.42 29.22 -1.53
C LYS A 289 19.79 30.70 -1.56
N GLY A 290 20.24 31.22 -2.70
CA GLY A 290 20.53 32.65 -2.87
C GLY A 290 19.33 33.58 -2.68
N THR A 291 18.10 33.05 -2.77
CA THR A 291 16.86 33.82 -2.53
C THR A 291 16.30 33.68 -1.12
N ILE A 292 16.74 32.67 -0.36
CA ILE A 292 16.25 32.41 1.00
C ILE A 292 17.04 33.26 1.99
N GLY A 293 16.36 34.19 2.66
CA GLY A 293 16.97 35.09 3.63
C GLY A 293 17.33 34.42 4.96
N ASP A 294 16.67 33.32 5.31
CA ASP A 294 16.91 32.60 6.56
C ASP A 294 17.89 31.43 6.38
N PRO A 295 19.01 31.41 7.12
CA PRO A 295 20.04 30.40 6.95
C PRO A 295 19.61 28.98 7.36
N ASP A 296 18.68 28.83 8.32
CA ASP A 296 18.19 27.51 8.73
C ASP A 296 17.21 26.96 7.69
N LEU A 297 16.35 27.80 7.11
CA LEU A 297 15.47 27.43 6.00
C LEU A 297 16.27 27.04 4.76
N ALA A 298 17.30 27.82 4.42
CA ALA A 298 18.19 27.51 3.30
C ALA A 298 18.90 26.16 3.50
N ARG A 299 19.40 25.88 4.72
CA ARG A 299 20.03 24.60 5.05
C ARG A 299 19.03 23.44 5.02
N LEU A 300 17.81 23.63 5.54
CA LEU A 300 16.78 22.61 5.48
C LEU A 300 16.43 22.25 4.03
N PHE A 301 16.26 23.25 3.16
CA PHE A 301 16.01 23.03 1.74
C PHE A 301 17.18 22.30 1.06
N GLU A 302 18.42 22.72 1.32
CA GLU A 302 19.63 22.09 0.80
C GLU A 302 19.75 20.62 1.20
N ASN A 303 19.38 20.28 2.44
CA ASN A 303 19.42 18.90 2.93
C ASN A 303 18.25 18.06 2.39
N ALA A 304 17.03 18.62 2.38
CA ALA A 304 15.80 17.88 2.15
C ALA A 304 15.55 17.60 0.66
N TYR A 305 15.60 18.63 -0.18
CA TYR A 305 15.19 18.51 -1.58
C TYR A 305 15.99 17.47 -2.38
N PRO A 306 17.33 17.37 -2.31
CA PRO A 306 18.08 16.38 -3.06
C PRO A 306 18.14 14.99 -2.41
N MET A 307 17.53 14.77 -1.23
CA MET A 307 17.76 13.57 -0.42
C MET A 307 17.54 12.26 -1.20
N THR A 308 16.51 12.18 -2.04
CA THR A 308 16.26 10.98 -2.84
C THR A 308 17.39 10.73 -3.84
N LEU A 309 17.76 11.71 -4.66
CA LEU A 309 18.85 11.50 -5.64
C LEU A 309 20.19 11.25 -4.94
N ASP A 310 20.44 11.92 -3.82
CA ASP A 310 21.67 11.79 -3.06
C ASP A 310 21.78 10.39 -2.39
N THR A 311 20.69 9.74 -2.00
CA THR A 311 20.77 8.56 -1.11
C THR A 311 19.93 7.33 -1.47
N MET A 312 18.88 7.47 -2.29
CA MET A 312 17.83 6.45 -2.46
C MET A 312 17.79 5.80 -3.84
N VAL A 313 18.50 6.33 -4.84
CA VAL A 313 18.65 5.67 -6.15
C VAL A 313 19.65 4.53 -6.01
N LYS A 314 19.19 3.43 -5.41
CA LYS A 314 20.04 2.31 -4.98
C LYS A 314 20.67 1.59 -6.18
N TRP A 315 19.95 1.50 -7.29
CA TRP A 315 20.46 0.91 -8.53
C TRP A 315 19.78 1.47 -9.78
N ARG A 316 20.51 1.51 -10.89
CA ARG A 316 20.02 1.76 -12.25
C ARG A 316 20.72 0.81 -13.22
N GLY A 317 20.02 0.41 -14.27
CA GLY A 317 20.59 -0.41 -15.33
C GLY A 317 19.55 -0.75 -16.39
N TYR A 318 19.75 -1.88 -17.06
CA TYR A 318 18.88 -2.34 -18.13
C TYR A 318 18.34 -3.72 -17.83
N ALA A 319 17.15 -4.01 -18.37
CA ALA A 319 16.52 -5.32 -18.25
C ALA A 319 17.27 -6.39 -19.04
N ASN A 320 17.26 -7.60 -18.49
CA ASN A 320 17.60 -8.80 -19.25
C ASN A 320 16.34 -9.43 -19.84
N GLU A 321 16.44 -9.91 -21.07
CA GLU A 321 15.44 -10.77 -21.70
C GLU A 321 16.01 -12.17 -21.86
N THR A 322 15.38 -13.15 -21.22
CA THR A 322 15.78 -14.55 -21.27
C THR A 322 14.87 -15.30 -22.22
N ASP A 323 15.44 -15.93 -23.25
CA ASP A 323 14.70 -16.86 -24.10
C ASP A 323 14.32 -18.11 -23.29
N PRO A 324 13.02 -18.38 -23.09
CA PRO A 324 12.57 -19.51 -22.29
C PRO A 324 12.93 -20.87 -22.89
N LYS A 325 13.24 -20.95 -24.20
CA LYS A 325 13.60 -22.21 -24.88
C LYS A 325 15.08 -22.52 -24.76
N THR A 326 15.94 -21.50 -24.87
CA THR A 326 17.40 -21.69 -24.89
C THR A 326 18.06 -21.35 -23.56
N GLY A 327 17.37 -20.62 -22.67
CA GLY A 327 17.91 -20.11 -21.43
C GLY A 327 18.93 -18.97 -21.62
N GLN A 328 19.20 -18.55 -22.86
CA GLN A 328 20.12 -17.46 -23.14
C GLN A 328 19.48 -16.13 -22.75
N SER A 329 20.24 -15.29 -22.06
CA SER A 329 19.81 -13.95 -21.66
C SER A 329 20.58 -12.88 -22.42
N VAL A 330 19.86 -11.90 -22.95
CA VAL A 330 20.43 -10.71 -23.59
C VAL A 330 20.04 -9.46 -22.81
N VAL A 331 20.97 -8.51 -22.70
CA VAL A 331 20.66 -7.19 -22.14
C VAL A 331 19.89 -6.40 -23.19
N THR A 332 18.72 -5.89 -22.81
CA THR A 332 17.89 -5.02 -23.65
C THR A 332 18.27 -3.55 -23.45
N ASP A 333 17.60 -2.65 -24.16
CA ASP A 333 17.64 -1.21 -23.93
C ASP A 333 16.50 -0.71 -23.02
N GLN A 334 15.78 -1.62 -22.34
CA GLN A 334 14.76 -1.26 -21.35
C GLN A 334 15.45 -0.80 -20.06
N GLU A 335 15.51 0.51 -19.83
CA GLU A 335 16.03 1.07 -18.58
C GLU A 335 15.19 0.61 -17.39
N LEU A 336 15.86 0.41 -16.25
CA LEU A 336 15.29 0.07 -14.95
C LEU A 336 15.92 0.93 -13.87
N ALA A 337 15.14 1.29 -12.87
CA ALA A 337 15.60 1.94 -11.65
C ALA A 337 15.03 1.27 -10.41
N TYR A 338 15.85 1.14 -9.36
CA TYR A 338 15.43 0.66 -8.05
C TYR A 338 15.66 1.78 -7.02
N ILE A 339 14.56 2.30 -6.49
CA ILE A 339 14.53 3.48 -5.62
C ILE A 339 13.88 3.08 -4.30
N ILE A 340 14.65 3.18 -3.22
CA ILE A 340 14.20 2.76 -1.89
C ILE A 340 13.52 3.91 -1.15
N THR A 341 12.68 3.58 -0.16
CA THR A 341 11.96 4.61 0.63
C THR A 341 12.89 5.51 1.46
N GLY A 342 14.05 4.97 1.84
CA GLY A 342 14.98 5.53 2.81
C GLY A 342 15.47 4.44 3.74
N ASP A 343 15.17 4.57 5.03
CA ASP A 343 15.54 3.59 6.06
C ASP A 343 14.92 2.18 5.91
N ILE A 344 13.98 2.00 4.97
CA ILE A 344 13.46 0.68 4.56
C ILE A 344 14.00 0.37 3.15
N ASP A 345 14.81 -0.69 3.06
CA ASP A 345 15.53 -1.12 1.84
C ASP A 345 14.63 -1.96 0.91
N ALA A 346 13.49 -1.36 0.54
CA ALA A 346 12.51 -1.86 -0.39
C ALA A 346 11.86 -0.70 -1.18
N MET A 347 11.27 -1.02 -2.34
CA MET A 347 10.69 -0.04 -3.23
C MET A 347 9.16 -0.11 -3.19
N TRP A 348 8.54 0.90 -2.58
CA TRP A 348 7.10 1.15 -2.69
C TRP A 348 6.80 1.86 -4.01
N LEU A 349 5.72 1.46 -4.69
CA LEU A 349 5.28 2.14 -5.90
C LEU A 349 4.92 3.61 -5.59
N ARG A 350 4.19 3.86 -4.50
CA ARG A 350 3.83 5.20 -4.02
C ARG A 350 5.06 6.06 -3.72
N ASP A 351 5.95 5.58 -2.83
CA ASP A 351 7.10 6.36 -2.36
C ASP A 351 8.04 6.70 -3.52
N SER A 352 8.43 5.70 -4.31
CA SER A 352 9.35 5.91 -5.43
C SER A 352 8.80 6.85 -6.50
N ALA A 353 7.49 6.80 -6.77
CA ALA A 353 6.82 7.78 -7.62
C ALA A 353 6.90 9.19 -7.03
N SER A 354 6.46 9.36 -5.78
CA SER A 354 6.40 10.67 -5.12
C SER A 354 7.78 11.31 -4.97
N GLN A 355 8.79 10.50 -4.62
CA GLN A 355 10.18 10.91 -4.51
C GLN A 355 10.76 11.45 -5.82
N ILE A 356 10.47 10.78 -6.95
CA ILE A 356 10.95 11.23 -8.27
C ILE A 356 10.12 12.39 -8.82
N TYR A 357 8.83 12.43 -8.50
CA TYR A 357 7.92 13.50 -8.90
C TYR A 357 8.39 14.88 -8.40
N SER A 358 9.04 14.94 -7.23
CA SER A 358 9.60 16.20 -6.72
C SER A 358 10.63 16.86 -7.65
N TYR A 359 11.24 16.10 -8.57
CA TYR A 359 12.19 16.62 -9.55
C TYR A 359 11.56 16.94 -10.91
N LEU A 360 10.24 16.86 -11.04
CA LEU A 360 9.50 17.19 -12.27
C LEU A 360 9.86 18.57 -12.88
N PRO A 361 10.14 19.64 -12.10
CA PRO A 361 10.56 20.92 -12.66
C PRO A 361 11.89 20.88 -13.44
N LEU A 362 12.73 19.85 -13.20
CA LEU A 362 14.02 19.63 -13.85
C LEU A 362 13.97 18.58 -14.96
N LEU A 363 12.82 17.94 -15.17
CA LEU A 363 12.67 16.90 -16.19
C LEU A 363 12.63 17.54 -17.58
N GLU A 364 13.62 17.18 -18.39
CA GLU A 364 13.72 17.52 -19.81
C GLU A 364 13.82 16.24 -20.65
N ALA A 365 13.37 16.27 -21.90
CA ALA A 365 13.55 15.16 -22.82
C ALA A 365 15.05 14.91 -23.07
N SER A 366 15.51 13.68 -22.83
CA SER A 366 16.91 13.30 -23.04
C SER A 366 17.06 11.80 -23.27
N SER A 367 17.95 11.44 -24.19
CA SER A 367 18.38 10.06 -24.45
C SER A 367 19.65 9.66 -23.68
N GLU A 368 20.25 10.58 -22.92
CA GLU A 368 21.49 10.28 -22.20
C GLU A 368 21.22 9.29 -21.05
N PRO A 369 22.01 8.21 -20.90
CA PRO A 369 21.79 7.18 -19.86
C PRO A 369 21.85 7.69 -18.41
N ASP A 370 22.53 8.82 -18.19
CA ASP A 370 22.65 9.46 -16.87
C ASP A 370 21.74 10.68 -16.68
N SER A 371 20.82 10.91 -17.63
CA SER A 371 19.83 11.98 -17.51
C SER A 371 18.75 11.66 -16.48
N LEU A 372 18.07 12.72 -15.99
CA LEU A 372 16.85 12.54 -15.21
C LEU A 372 15.76 11.81 -16.02
N ALA A 373 15.66 12.04 -17.33
CA ALA A 373 14.72 11.31 -18.19
C ALA A 373 14.95 9.80 -18.19
N SER A 374 16.22 9.36 -18.21
CA SER A 374 16.57 7.94 -18.08
C SER A 374 16.13 7.35 -16.74
N LEU A 375 16.31 8.10 -15.64
CA LEU A 375 15.82 7.68 -14.32
C LEU A 375 14.29 7.56 -14.28
N TRP A 376 13.55 8.48 -14.91
CA TRP A 376 12.09 8.42 -15.01
C TRP A 376 11.61 7.23 -15.85
N ARG A 377 12.20 6.99 -17.03
CA ARG A 377 11.89 5.80 -17.84
C ARG A 377 12.20 4.51 -17.09
N GLY A 378 13.33 4.47 -16.39
CA GLY A 378 13.74 3.36 -15.52
C GLY A 378 12.73 3.08 -14.42
N LEU A 379 12.23 4.13 -13.75
CA LEU A 379 11.18 4.01 -12.74
C LEU A 379 9.87 3.45 -13.32
N ILE A 380 9.39 4.02 -14.43
CA ILE A 380 8.14 3.62 -15.06
C ILE A 380 8.20 2.16 -15.53
N ASN A 381 9.32 1.74 -16.14
CA ASN A 381 9.54 0.35 -16.54
C ASN A 381 9.60 -0.61 -15.35
N SER A 382 10.27 -0.21 -14.26
CA SER A 382 10.28 -1.00 -13.01
C SER A 382 8.87 -1.15 -12.44
N HIS A 383 8.10 -0.08 -12.33
CA HIS A 383 6.69 -0.13 -11.90
C HIS A 383 5.86 -1.03 -12.80
N ALA A 384 6.00 -0.92 -14.12
CA ALA A 384 5.27 -1.76 -15.07
C ALA A 384 5.58 -3.25 -14.85
N ARG A 385 6.85 -3.59 -14.64
CA ARG A 385 7.28 -4.96 -14.31
C ARG A 385 6.64 -5.45 -13.01
N TYR A 386 6.67 -4.63 -11.97
CA TYR A 386 6.14 -4.97 -10.64
C TYR A 386 4.62 -5.16 -10.64
N ILE A 387 3.87 -4.30 -11.33
CA ILE A 387 2.41 -4.43 -11.49
C ILE A 387 2.04 -5.71 -12.24
N ILE A 388 2.83 -6.12 -13.24
CA ILE A 388 2.62 -7.39 -13.94
C ILE A 388 2.93 -8.58 -13.04
N ILE A 389 3.96 -8.49 -12.19
CA ILE A 389 4.32 -9.54 -11.22
C ILE A 389 3.19 -9.74 -10.21
N SER A 390 2.72 -8.66 -9.59
CA SER A 390 1.61 -8.73 -8.65
C SER A 390 0.90 -7.38 -8.54
N PRO A 391 -0.24 -7.20 -9.21
CA PRO A 391 -0.93 -5.90 -9.24
C PRO A 391 -1.58 -5.53 -7.91
N TYR A 392 -1.65 -6.46 -6.94
CA TYR A 392 -2.23 -6.22 -5.62
C TYR A 392 -1.20 -5.85 -4.54
N CYS A 393 0.10 -5.86 -4.84
CA CYS A 393 1.14 -5.57 -3.86
C CYS A 393 1.70 -4.16 -4.05
N HIS A 394 2.01 -3.48 -2.95
CA HIS A 394 2.52 -2.10 -2.97
C HIS A 394 4.05 -2.00 -3.00
N SER A 395 4.80 -3.02 -2.53
CA SER A 395 6.26 -2.96 -2.39
C SER A 395 7.02 -4.17 -2.94
N PHE A 396 8.19 -3.90 -3.49
CA PHE A 396 8.92 -4.86 -4.30
C PHE A 396 10.41 -4.93 -3.94
N GLN A 397 10.97 -6.10 -4.21
CA GLN A 397 12.38 -6.43 -4.04
C GLN A 397 13.22 -5.82 -5.18
N PRO A 398 14.55 -5.73 -5.01
CA PRO A 398 15.45 -5.32 -6.08
C PRO A 398 15.29 -6.20 -7.33
N PRO A 399 15.40 -5.64 -8.55
CA PRO A 399 15.40 -6.46 -9.76
C PRO A 399 16.61 -7.39 -9.76
N PRO A 400 16.51 -8.64 -10.26
CA PRO A 400 17.63 -9.58 -10.29
C PRO A 400 18.89 -9.02 -10.97
N GLU A 401 18.72 -8.17 -12.00
CA GLU A 401 19.79 -7.50 -12.73
C GLU A 401 20.65 -6.57 -11.85
N SER A 402 20.14 -6.16 -10.69
CA SER A 402 20.88 -5.32 -9.75
C SER A 402 21.95 -6.07 -8.96
N GLY A 403 21.83 -7.41 -8.83
CA GLY A 403 22.66 -8.20 -7.94
C GLY A 403 22.48 -7.88 -6.44
N ILE A 404 21.54 -6.99 -6.09
CA ILE A 404 21.22 -6.66 -4.70
C ILE A 404 20.35 -7.80 -4.14
N PRO A 405 20.73 -8.41 -3.01
CA PRO A 405 19.93 -9.47 -2.42
C PRO A 405 18.58 -8.94 -1.93
N PRO A 406 17.49 -9.72 -2.04
CA PRO A 406 16.22 -9.39 -1.40
C PRO A 406 16.38 -9.18 0.10
N THR A 407 15.58 -8.26 0.65
CA THR A 407 15.55 -7.99 2.08
C THR A 407 14.33 -8.64 2.72
N ALA A 408 14.44 -9.03 3.99
CA ALA A 408 13.35 -9.69 4.69
C ALA A 408 12.42 -8.66 5.35
N ASN A 409 11.12 -8.75 5.06
CA ASN A 409 10.10 -8.08 5.86
C ASN A 409 9.81 -8.91 7.11
N GLY A 410 10.03 -8.36 8.31
CA GLY A 410 9.80 -9.05 9.57
C GLY A 410 8.35 -9.49 9.80
N ALA A 411 7.38 -8.84 9.14
CA ALA A 411 5.97 -9.20 9.19
C ALA A 411 5.59 -10.30 8.19
N TYR A 412 6.47 -10.65 7.24
CA TYR A 412 6.17 -11.59 6.15
C TYR A 412 5.60 -12.93 6.65
N HIS A 413 6.26 -13.55 7.63
CA HIS A 413 5.85 -14.87 8.15
C HIS A 413 4.49 -14.85 8.86
N GLN A 414 3.97 -13.67 9.16
CA GLN A 414 2.69 -13.48 9.83
C GLN A 414 1.58 -13.09 8.85
N ASN A 415 1.94 -12.62 7.65
CA ASN A 415 1.02 -12.12 6.64
C ASN A 415 0.67 -13.20 5.60
N HIS A 416 -0.62 -13.30 5.29
CA HIS A 416 -1.18 -14.31 4.38
C HIS A 416 -2.11 -13.64 3.34
N PRO A 417 -1.56 -12.86 2.39
CA PRO A 417 -2.32 -12.40 1.24
C PRO A 417 -2.71 -13.57 0.34
N MET A 418 -3.92 -13.50 -0.20
CA MET A 418 -4.42 -14.42 -1.22
C MET A 418 -4.93 -13.63 -2.42
N PRO A 419 -4.45 -13.87 -3.65
CA PRO A 419 -3.43 -14.88 -4.01
C PRO A 419 -2.06 -14.63 -3.36
N PRO A 420 -1.29 -15.69 -3.08
CA PRO A 420 0.04 -15.56 -2.49
C PRO A 420 1.02 -14.94 -3.49
N TYR A 421 2.11 -14.37 -2.99
CA TYR A 421 3.16 -13.73 -3.79
C TYR A 421 4.52 -14.44 -3.65
N ASP A 422 5.43 -14.21 -4.60
CA ASP A 422 6.83 -14.69 -4.51
C ASP A 422 7.66 -13.67 -3.69
N PRO A 423 8.11 -14.01 -2.46
CA PRO A 423 8.82 -13.07 -1.58
C PRO A 423 10.21 -12.67 -2.10
N ARG A 424 10.71 -13.33 -3.15
CA ARG A 424 11.94 -12.92 -3.83
C ARG A 424 11.71 -11.76 -4.80
N LYS A 425 10.44 -11.45 -5.11
CA LYS A 425 10.05 -10.37 -6.04
C LYS A 425 9.27 -9.26 -5.35
N VAL A 426 8.47 -9.61 -4.36
CA VAL A 426 7.60 -8.70 -3.59
C VAL A 426 8.12 -8.61 -2.16
N PHE A 427 8.21 -7.39 -1.62
CA PHE A 427 8.66 -7.17 -0.24
C PHE A 427 7.49 -7.32 0.75
N ASP A 428 6.40 -6.59 0.50
CA ASP A 428 5.13 -6.72 1.21
C ASP A 428 3.97 -6.56 0.23
N CYS A 429 2.84 -7.17 0.56
CA CYS A 429 1.68 -7.22 -0.32
C CYS A 429 0.44 -6.80 0.45
N LYS A 430 0.26 -5.50 0.65
CA LYS A 430 -1.02 -4.91 1.04
C LYS A 430 -1.64 -4.21 -0.17
N TRP A 431 -2.92 -4.47 -0.42
CA TRP A 431 -3.64 -3.86 -1.53
C TRP A 431 -4.00 -2.40 -1.24
N GLU A 432 -3.29 -1.52 -1.97
CA GLU A 432 -3.36 -0.07 -1.88
C GLU A 432 -3.61 0.50 -3.28
N LEU A 433 -4.81 1.04 -3.51
CA LEU A 433 -5.20 1.56 -4.82
C LEU A 433 -4.26 2.68 -5.31
N ASP A 434 -3.72 3.48 -4.39
CA ASP A 434 -2.80 4.56 -4.71
C ASP A 434 -1.48 4.07 -5.35
N SER A 435 -1.06 2.82 -5.09
CA SER A 435 0.11 2.25 -5.77
C SER A 435 -0.06 2.23 -7.29
N LEU A 436 -1.26 1.93 -7.77
CA LEU A 436 -1.59 1.97 -9.19
C LEU A 436 -1.78 3.41 -9.69
N ALA A 437 -2.33 4.29 -8.86
CA ALA A 437 -2.49 5.71 -9.19
C ALA A 437 -1.12 6.40 -9.35
N SER A 438 -0.15 6.09 -8.49
CA SER A 438 1.22 6.60 -8.54
C SER A 438 1.98 6.18 -9.80
N PHE A 439 1.78 4.94 -10.28
CA PHE A 439 2.33 4.50 -11.57
C PHE A 439 1.80 5.33 -12.75
N LEU A 440 0.48 5.59 -12.76
CA LEU A 440 -0.13 6.43 -13.79
C LEU A 440 0.32 7.90 -13.66
N GLN A 441 0.46 8.41 -12.44
CA GLN A 441 0.94 9.76 -12.16
C GLN A 441 2.31 10.03 -12.80
N VAL A 442 3.31 9.18 -12.54
CA VAL A 442 4.66 9.38 -13.11
C VAL A 442 4.66 9.18 -14.62
N SER A 443 3.82 8.29 -15.15
CA SER A 443 3.64 8.11 -16.60
C SER A 443 3.10 9.37 -17.26
N VAL A 444 2.04 9.95 -16.71
CA VAL A 444 1.42 11.18 -17.22
C VAL A 444 2.41 12.35 -17.16
N ALA A 445 3.08 12.54 -16.03
CA ALA A 445 4.02 13.64 -15.88
C ALA A 445 5.24 13.51 -16.81
N TYR A 446 5.77 12.30 -17.02
CA TYR A 446 6.83 12.07 -18.02
C TYR A 446 6.37 12.42 -19.43
N PHE A 447 5.19 11.93 -19.82
CA PHE A 447 4.62 12.20 -21.14
C PHE A 447 4.41 13.71 -21.37
N GLU A 448 3.80 14.41 -20.41
CA GLU A 448 3.52 15.84 -20.53
C GLU A 448 4.78 16.69 -20.60
N LYS A 449 5.86 16.32 -19.90
CA LYS A 449 7.13 17.06 -19.93
C LYS A 449 7.99 16.79 -21.15
N THR A 450 7.99 15.55 -21.65
CA THR A 450 8.94 15.12 -22.68
C THR A 450 8.32 14.98 -24.06
N GLY A 451 7.01 14.75 -24.15
CA GLY A 451 6.31 14.41 -25.40
C GLY A 451 6.58 13.00 -25.93
N ASP A 452 7.37 12.19 -25.20
CA ASP A 452 7.84 10.87 -25.61
C ASP A 452 6.75 9.79 -25.42
N HIS A 453 5.77 9.77 -26.32
CA HIS A 453 4.74 8.72 -26.33
C HIS A 453 5.27 7.37 -26.84
N ALA A 454 6.30 7.37 -27.69
CA ALA A 454 6.87 6.16 -28.27
C ALA A 454 7.46 5.23 -27.20
N PHE A 455 8.00 5.80 -26.11
CA PHE A 455 8.40 5.05 -24.93
C PHE A 455 7.33 4.08 -24.41
N PHE A 456 6.07 4.52 -24.32
CA PHE A 456 4.98 3.72 -23.76
C PHE A 456 4.54 2.55 -24.67
N GLN A 457 4.82 2.63 -25.97
CA GLN A 457 4.54 1.54 -26.92
C GLN A 457 5.55 0.38 -26.80
N LYS A 458 6.77 0.68 -26.35
CA LYS A 458 7.95 -0.15 -26.63
C LYS A 458 8.03 -1.44 -25.81
N TYR A 459 7.64 -1.39 -24.55
CA TYR A 459 7.74 -2.54 -23.63
C TYR A 459 6.40 -2.80 -22.91
N ASN A 460 6.45 -2.98 -21.60
CA ASN A 460 5.39 -3.59 -20.82
C ASN A 460 4.37 -2.58 -20.26
N TRP A 461 4.40 -1.31 -20.66
CA TRP A 461 3.50 -0.30 -20.09
C TRP A 461 2.02 -0.61 -20.38
N ILE A 462 1.67 -0.94 -21.63
CA ILE A 462 0.29 -1.32 -22.00
C ILE A 462 -0.19 -2.52 -21.18
N ALA A 463 0.65 -3.54 -21.04
CA ALA A 463 0.34 -4.75 -20.26
C ALA A 463 0.16 -4.44 -18.77
N ALA A 464 0.99 -3.55 -18.20
CA ALA A 464 0.88 -3.11 -16.81
C ALA A 464 -0.41 -2.30 -16.56
N VAL A 465 -0.78 -1.39 -17.46
CA VAL A 465 -2.07 -0.69 -17.39
C VAL A 465 -3.23 -1.68 -17.47
N GLY A 466 -3.14 -2.68 -18.36
CA GLY A 466 -4.14 -3.75 -18.44
C GLY A 466 -4.27 -4.56 -17.14
N ALA A 467 -3.16 -4.89 -16.49
CA ALA A 467 -3.15 -5.57 -15.19
C ALA A 467 -3.75 -4.68 -14.08
N ALA A 468 -3.43 -3.39 -14.06
CA ALA A 468 -3.97 -2.41 -13.12
C ALA A 468 -5.49 -2.22 -13.28
N VAL A 469 -5.99 -2.04 -14.50
CA VAL A 469 -7.42 -1.92 -14.81
C VAL A 469 -8.17 -3.20 -14.45
N LYS A 470 -7.59 -4.37 -14.75
CA LYS A 470 -8.18 -5.67 -14.39
C LYS A 470 -8.27 -5.86 -12.86
N ALA A 471 -7.20 -5.61 -12.13
CA ALA A 471 -7.16 -5.76 -10.68
C ALA A 471 -8.13 -4.80 -9.98
N SER A 472 -8.11 -3.52 -10.37
CA SER A 472 -9.04 -2.51 -9.85
C SER A 472 -10.50 -2.84 -10.19
N GLY A 473 -10.78 -3.30 -11.42
CA GLY A 473 -12.11 -3.77 -11.82
C GLY A 473 -12.63 -4.92 -10.96
N ALA A 474 -11.78 -5.91 -10.65
CA ALA A 474 -12.14 -7.02 -9.77
C ALA A 474 -12.39 -6.57 -8.30
N MET A 475 -11.75 -5.49 -7.88
CA MET A 475 -11.93 -4.88 -6.56
C MET A 475 -13.08 -3.87 -6.49
N ARG A 476 -13.90 -3.72 -7.54
CA ARG A 476 -15.16 -2.95 -7.49
C ARG A 476 -16.36 -3.76 -7.02
N LEU A 477 -16.29 -5.09 -7.15
CA LEU A 477 -17.41 -5.98 -6.84
C LEU A 477 -17.82 -5.84 -5.38
N GLY A 478 -19.12 -5.69 -5.13
CA GLY A 478 -19.70 -5.62 -3.79
C GLY A 478 -19.48 -6.90 -3.00
N THR A 479 -19.72 -6.85 -1.68
CA THR A 479 -19.64 -8.04 -0.82
C THR A 479 -20.73 -9.06 -1.14
N TYR A 480 -21.90 -8.58 -1.57
CA TYR A 480 -23.03 -9.43 -1.95
C TYR A 480 -23.43 -9.16 -3.39
N ALA A 481 -23.74 -10.24 -4.11
CA ALA A 481 -24.39 -10.22 -5.41
C ALA A 481 -25.83 -9.71 -5.30
N LYS A 482 -26.49 -9.47 -6.44
CA LYS A 482 -27.89 -9.01 -6.48
C LYS A 482 -28.88 -9.98 -5.82
N ASP A 483 -28.57 -11.28 -5.82
CA ASP A 483 -29.36 -12.34 -5.19
C ASP A 483 -29.02 -12.56 -3.70
N GLY A 484 -28.09 -11.77 -3.14
CA GLY A 484 -27.66 -11.85 -1.75
C GLY A 484 -26.54 -12.86 -1.48
N LYS A 485 -26.02 -13.58 -2.51
CA LYS A 485 -24.87 -14.46 -2.33
C LYS A 485 -23.60 -13.67 -2.02
N VAL A 486 -22.77 -14.15 -1.10
CA VAL A 486 -21.44 -13.56 -0.83
C VAL A 486 -20.55 -13.72 -2.06
N GLU A 487 -20.05 -12.60 -2.56
CA GLU A 487 -19.11 -12.57 -3.68
C GLU A 487 -17.68 -12.82 -3.22
N LYS A 488 -16.95 -13.60 -4.00
CA LYS A 488 -15.56 -13.90 -3.69
C LYS A 488 -14.71 -12.66 -3.97
N SER A 489 -13.99 -12.18 -2.95
CA SER A 489 -12.99 -11.14 -3.14
C SER A 489 -11.85 -11.63 -4.03
N ALA A 490 -11.42 -10.79 -4.97
CA ALA A 490 -10.26 -11.09 -5.83
C ALA A 490 -8.94 -11.09 -5.06
N TRP A 491 -8.93 -10.45 -3.89
CA TRP A 491 -7.79 -10.38 -3.00
C TRP A 491 -8.23 -10.35 -1.53
N THR A 492 -7.53 -11.07 -0.65
CA THR A 492 -7.75 -11.06 0.81
C THR A 492 -6.42 -11.03 1.54
N PHE A 493 -6.42 -10.62 2.81
CA PHE A 493 -5.22 -10.57 3.64
C PHE A 493 -5.53 -10.77 5.10
N THR A 494 -4.84 -11.70 5.74
CA THR A 494 -4.80 -11.83 7.20
C THR A 494 -3.37 -11.74 7.69
N GLY A 495 -3.17 -11.21 8.89
CA GLY A 495 -1.86 -10.99 9.48
C GLY A 495 -1.93 -11.23 10.99
N TRP A 496 -1.04 -12.02 11.57
CA TRP A 496 -0.96 -12.10 13.04
C TRP A 496 -0.25 -10.86 13.57
N THR A 497 -0.96 -10.02 14.32
CA THR A 497 -0.44 -8.73 14.78
C THR A 497 -1.18 -8.26 16.04
N ASN A 498 -0.52 -7.39 16.83
CA ASN A 498 -1.14 -6.68 17.95
C ASN A 498 -1.62 -5.27 17.57
N ARG A 499 -1.48 -4.86 16.31
CA ARG A 499 -1.97 -3.60 15.77
C ARG A 499 -3.22 -3.84 14.93
N GLY A 500 -4.35 -3.29 15.35
CA GLY A 500 -5.63 -3.49 14.67
C GLY A 500 -5.67 -2.97 13.22
N SER A 501 -4.77 -2.07 12.85
CA SER A 501 -4.63 -1.56 11.47
C SER A 501 -3.73 -2.42 10.58
N GLU A 502 -3.05 -3.44 11.12
CA GLU A 502 -2.11 -4.27 10.34
C GLU A 502 -2.75 -5.59 9.86
N THR A 503 -4.08 -5.71 9.94
CA THR A 503 -4.82 -6.87 9.43
C THR A 503 -6.25 -6.50 9.06
N LEU A 504 -6.97 -7.37 8.36
CA LEU A 504 -8.34 -7.14 7.91
C LEU A 504 -9.34 -7.99 8.68
N THR A 505 -10.50 -7.40 8.96
CA THR A 505 -11.67 -8.09 9.53
C THR A 505 -12.28 -9.09 8.53
N ASN A 506 -13.22 -9.92 8.99
CA ASN A 506 -14.00 -10.85 8.17
C ASN A 506 -13.11 -11.80 7.34
N ASP A 507 -12.26 -12.56 8.03
CA ASP A 507 -11.37 -13.56 7.44
C ASP A 507 -10.52 -13.01 6.28
N GLY A 508 -10.05 -11.78 6.45
CA GLY A 508 -9.17 -11.12 5.52
C GLY A 508 -9.85 -10.37 4.36
N ILE A 509 -11.18 -10.27 4.36
CA ILE A 509 -11.95 -9.60 3.30
C ILE A 509 -12.08 -8.09 3.57
N GLY A 510 -11.95 -7.66 4.83
CA GLY A 510 -12.25 -6.31 5.29
C GLY A 510 -13.76 -6.09 5.51
N ASN A 511 -14.16 -4.87 5.87
CA ASN A 511 -15.57 -4.55 6.14
C ASN A 511 -16.42 -4.59 4.86
N PRO A 512 -17.71 -5.01 4.92
CA PRO A 512 -18.55 -5.13 3.73
C PRO A 512 -18.71 -3.83 2.95
N ILE A 513 -18.86 -3.94 1.63
CA ILE A 513 -19.18 -2.83 0.72
C ILE A 513 -20.41 -3.12 -0.13
N ARG A 514 -21.13 -2.07 -0.49
CA ARG A 514 -22.16 -2.07 -1.53
C ARG A 514 -21.60 -1.37 -2.76
N GLU A 515 -21.57 -2.08 -3.89
CA GLU A 515 -21.05 -1.55 -5.15
C GLU A 515 -21.68 -0.18 -5.49
N ASN A 516 -20.83 0.82 -5.75
CA ASN A 516 -21.24 2.14 -6.17
C ASN A 516 -20.43 2.71 -7.35
N GLY A 517 -19.46 1.96 -7.86
CA GLY A 517 -18.56 2.37 -8.93
C GLY A 517 -17.13 2.67 -8.47
N MET A 518 -16.92 2.97 -7.18
CA MET A 518 -15.58 3.08 -6.59
C MET A 518 -14.89 1.72 -6.46
N VAL A 519 -13.57 1.74 -6.37
CA VAL A 519 -12.72 0.58 -6.16
C VAL A 519 -12.45 0.44 -4.66
N ARG A 520 -12.69 -0.75 -4.10
CA ARG A 520 -12.33 -1.02 -2.71
C ARG A 520 -10.81 -1.11 -2.59
N THR A 521 -10.22 -0.45 -1.61
CA THR A 521 -8.82 -0.60 -1.21
C THR A 521 -8.79 -1.17 0.20
N ALA A 522 -7.93 -2.15 0.43
CA ALA A 522 -7.89 -2.80 1.72
C ALA A 522 -7.09 -1.97 2.73
N PHE A 523 -5.99 -1.38 2.26
CA PHE A 523 -5.10 -0.53 3.04
C PHE A 523 -5.03 0.88 2.43
N ARG A 524 -4.64 1.82 3.29
CA ARG A 524 -4.44 3.25 3.00
C ARG A 524 -3.00 3.50 2.54
N PRO A 525 -2.69 4.70 2.06
CA PRO A 525 -1.31 5.13 1.79
C PRO A 525 -0.39 5.16 3.03
N SER A 526 -0.94 4.96 4.22
CA SER A 526 -0.21 4.78 5.48
C SER A 526 0.13 3.31 5.78
N ASP A 527 -0.18 2.39 4.86
CA ASP A 527 -0.13 0.93 5.02
C ASP A 527 -1.08 0.39 6.12
N ASP A 528 -1.98 1.23 6.66
CA ASP A 528 -3.01 0.85 7.62
C ASP A 528 -4.30 0.38 6.92
N ALA A 529 -4.96 -0.63 7.50
CA ALA A 529 -6.25 -1.12 7.05
C ALA A 529 -7.31 -0.01 7.04
N THR A 530 -8.09 0.03 5.96
CA THR A 530 -9.27 0.90 5.88
C THR A 530 -10.36 0.45 6.85
N ILE A 531 -11.15 1.41 7.37
CA ILE A 531 -12.36 1.05 8.13
C ILE A 531 -13.47 0.74 7.13
N PHE A 532 -13.75 1.67 6.21
CA PHE A 532 -14.61 1.41 5.06
C PHE A 532 -13.75 1.38 3.79
N GLN A 533 -13.96 0.38 2.94
CA GLN A 533 -12.97 0.07 1.92
C GLN A 533 -12.99 1.02 0.71
N PHE A 534 -14.02 1.86 0.53
CA PHE A 534 -13.92 2.93 -0.47
C PHE A 534 -13.19 4.14 0.12
N LEU A 535 -11.87 4.07 0.11
CA LEU A 535 -11.00 5.20 0.43
C LEU A 535 -11.15 6.27 -0.66
N VAL A 536 -11.77 7.37 -0.30
CA VAL A 536 -12.17 8.45 -1.21
C VAL A 536 -10.96 9.12 -1.87
N PRO A 537 -9.91 9.56 -1.16
CA PRO A 537 -8.80 10.26 -1.81
C PRO A 537 -8.00 9.36 -2.77
N ALA A 538 -7.84 8.06 -2.48
CA ALA A 538 -7.20 7.13 -3.41
C ALA A 538 -8.04 6.90 -4.69
N ASN A 539 -9.36 6.79 -4.54
CA ASN A 539 -10.28 6.71 -5.67
C ASN A 539 -10.24 8.00 -6.53
N MET A 540 -10.17 9.18 -5.89
CA MET A 540 -10.02 10.46 -6.59
C MET A 540 -8.74 10.51 -7.42
N MET A 541 -7.60 10.18 -6.81
CA MET A 541 -6.30 10.19 -7.48
C MET A 541 -6.27 9.18 -8.64
N PHE A 542 -6.79 7.98 -8.43
CA PHE A 542 -6.83 6.94 -9.47
C PHE A 542 -7.73 7.34 -10.64
N ALA A 543 -8.93 7.89 -10.39
CA ALA A 543 -9.82 8.36 -11.44
C ALA A 543 -9.18 9.50 -12.27
N ALA A 544 -8.55 10.47 -11.60
CA ALA A 544 -7.87 11.57 -12.28
C ALA A 544 -6.76 11.07 -13.23
N TYR A 545 -5.91 10.13 -12.75
CA TYR A 545 -4.82 9.63 -13.57
C TYR A 545 -5.23 8.56 -14.59
N LEU A 546 -6.33 7.84 -14.38
CA LEU A 546 -6.95 7.03 -15.44
C LEU A 546 -7.40 7.91 -16.61
N GLU A 547 -8.04 9.04 -16.34
CA GLU A 547 -8.45 9.99 -17.38
C GLU A 547 -7.23 10.53 -18.16
N SER A 548 -6.24 11.07 -17.45
CA SER A 548 -5.05 11.62 -18.08
C SER A 548 -4.22 10.56 -18.82
N ALA A 549 -4.02 9.38 -18.23
CA ALA A 549 -3.26 8.30 -18.89
C ALA A 549 -4.04 7.68 -20.06
N SER A 550 -5.37 7.78 -20.10
CA SER A 550 -6.15 7.34 -21.27
C SER A 550 -5.80 8.15 -22.53
N VAL A 551 -5.35 9.41 -22.37
CA VAL A 551 -4.85 10.24 -23.48
C VAL A 551 -3.57 9.65 -24.06
N ILE A 552 -2.65 9.17 -23.21
CA ILE A 552 -1.45 8.43 -23.64
C ILE A 552 -1.88 7.17 -24.37
N MET A 553 -2.70 6.33 -23.72
CA MET A 553 -3.15 5.05 -24.28
C MET A 553 -3.82 5.22 -25.65
N SER A 554 -4.58 6.29 -25.86
CA SER A 554 -5.27 6.55 -27.14
C SER A 554 -4.33 6.87 -28.32
N LYS A 555 -3.05 7.14 -28.04
CA LYS A 555 -2.01 7.38 -29.05
C LYS A 555 -1.21 6.13 -29.39
N LEU A 556 -1.47 5.01 -28.70
CA LEU A 556 -0.72 3.77 -28.84
C LEU A 556 -1.44 2.82 -29.81
N ASP A 557 -0.65 2.01 -30.52
CA ASP A 557 -1.14 1.06 -31.50
C ASP A 557 -1.55 -0.26 -30.86
N GLY A 558 -2.56 -0.91 -31.45
CA GLY A 558 -3.01 -2.25 -31.11
C GLY A 558 -4.41 -2.33 -30.51
N GLU A 559 -5.05 -3.50 -30.64
CA GLU A 559 -6.41 -3.76 -30.16
C GLU A 559 -6.51 -3.59 -28.64
N LEU A 560 -5.51 -4.09 -27.90
CA LEU A 560 -5.46 -3.95 -26.44
C LEU A 560 -5.40 -2.49 -26.02
N ALA A 561 -4.59 -1.65 -26.68
CA ALA A 561 -4.51 -0.23 -26.38
C ALA A 561 -5.85 0.47 -26.63
N THR A 562 -6.49 0.20 -27.77
CA THR A 562 -7.81 0.76 -28.13
C THR A 562 -8.87 0.41 -27.09
N LYS A 563 -8.92 -0.86 -26.67
CA LYS A 563 -9.86 -1.31 -25.64
C LYS A 563 -9.56 -0.65 -24.28
N LEU A 564 -8.30 -0.63 -23.86
CA LEU A 564 -7.90 -0.05 -22.58
C LEU A 564 -8.18 1.45 -22.51
N THR A 565 -8.07 2.19 -23.61
CA THR A 565 -8.48 3.61 -23.64
C THR A 565 -9.92 3.78 -23.16
N GLN A 566 -10.84 2.93 -23.63
CA GLN A 566 -12.24 3.01 -23.23
C GLN A 566 -12.45 2.48 -21.80
N ASP A 567 -11.86 1.33 -21.46
CA ASP A 567 -11.97 0.74 -20.12
C ASP A 567 -11.48 1.70 -19.02
N MET A 568 -10.39 2.45 -19.27
CA MET A 568 -9.86 3.46 -18.34
C MET A 568 -10.85 4.62 -18.13
N LYS A 569 -11.45 5.13 -19.21
CA LYS A 569 -12.44 6.21 -19.14
C LYS A 569 -13.70 5.78 -18.41
N ASP A 570 -14.20 4.58 -18.71
CA ASP A 570 -15.41 4.05 -18.08
C ASP A 570 -15.20 3.76 -16.59
N LEU A 571 -14.02 3.27 -16.22
CA LEU A 571 -13.62 3.07 -14.84
C LEU A 571 -13.56 4.40 -14.07
N ALA A 572 -12.89 5.42 -14.63
CA ALA A 572 -12.82 6.74 -14.01
C ALA A 572 -14.20 7.37 -13.83
N ALA A 573 -15.05 7.32 -14.86
CA ALA A 573 -16.43 7.81 -14.79
C ALA A 573 -17.27 7.06 -13.74
N GLY A 574 -17.08 5.74 -13.62
CA GLY A 574 -17.71 4.93 -12.57
C GLY A 574 -17.31 5.36 -11.17
N ILE A 575 -16.02 5.61 -10.94
CA ILE A 575 -15.49 6.07 -9.66
C ILE A 575 -16.08 7.45 -9.30
N ARG A 576 -16.10 8.39 -10.25
CA ARG A 576 -16.67 9.74 -10.03
C ARG A 576 -18.14 9.67 -9.63
N ARG A 577 -18.95 8.85 -10.32
CA ARG A 577 -20.35 8.62 -9.94
C ARG A 577 -20.48 8.05 -8.53
N GLY A 578 -19.61 7.13 -8.15
CA GLY A 578 -19.58 6.56 -6.80
C GLY A 578 -19.25 7.61 -5.72
N ILE A 579 -18.28 8.49 -5.99
CA ILE A 579 -17.92 9.61 -5.11
C ILE A 579 -19.11 10.56 -4.95
N ASP A 580 -19.75 10.97 -6.07
CA ASP A 580 -20.91 11.84 -6.03
C ASP A 580 -22.09 11.22 -5.26
N LYS A 581 -22.26 9.91 -5.39
CA LYS A 581 -23.38 9.20 -4.77
C LYS A 581 -23.21 9.08 -3.25
N ASP A 582 -22.05 8.62 -2.78
CA ASP A 582 -21.90 8.14 -1.40
C ASP A 582 -20.82 8.88 -0.60
N ALA A 583 -19.85 9.54 -1.24
CA ALA A 583 -18.67 10.11 -0.55
C ALA A 583 -18.81 11.56 -0.08
N ILE A 584 -19.86 12.28 -0.51
CA ILE A 584 -20.13 13.65 -0.04
C ILE A 584 -21.17 13.60 1.06
N VAL A 585 -20.77 14.07 2.24
CA VAL A 585 -21.59 14.05 3.45
C VAL A 585 -21.73 15.45 4.03
N ASN A 586 -22.92 15.78 4.52
CA ASN A 586 -23.15 17.06 5.18
C ASN A 586 -22.68 17.01 6.63
N ARG A 587 -21.92 18.03 7.07
CA ARG A 587 -21.47 18.18 8.46
C ARG A 587 -21.97 19.49 9.06
N PRO A 588 -22.46 19.46 10.31
CA PRO A 588 -22.74 20.67 11.07
C PRO A 588 -21.53 21.62 11.03
N ASP A 589 -21.78 22.91 10.85
CA ASP A 589 -20.79 24.00 10.83
C ASP A 589 -19.82 24.02 9.62
N PHE A 590 -19.76 22.95 8.81
CA PHE A 590 -18.90 22.89 7.62
C PHE A 590 -19.67 22.90 6.30
N GLY A 591 -20.89 22.34 6.27
CA GLY A 591 -21.62 22.08 5.03
C GLY A 591 -21.24 20.74 4.42
N ASP A 592 -21.35 20.62 3.10
CA ASP A 592 -20.96 19.41 2.39
C ASP A 592 -19.43 19.27 2.36
N ILE A 593 -18.94 18.10 2.75
CA ILE A 593 -17.52 17.72 2.72
C ILE A 593 -17.37 16.35 2.07
N PHE A 594 -16.14 16.02 1.65
CA PHE A 594 -15.78 14.65 1.31
C PHE A 594 -15.51 13.84 2.59
N ALA A 595 -16.12 12.67 2.71
CA ALA A 595 -15.72 11.67 3.69
C ALA A 595 -14.36 11.08 3.30
N TYR A 596 -13.61 10.56 4.28
CA TYR A 596 -12.33 9.90 4.03
C TYR A 596 -12.55 8.49 3.47
N GLU A 597 -13.47 7.74 4.07
CA GLU A 597 -13.86 6.41 3.62
C GLU A 597 -15.37 6.22 3.68
N VAL A 598 -15.93 5.44 2.75
CA VAL A 598 -17.35 5.04 2.76
C VAL A 598 -17.52 3.56 2.38
N ASP A 599 -18.68 2.99 2.70
CA ASP A 599 -19.00 1.58 2.43
C ASP A 599 -20.06 1.38 1.33
N GLY A 600 -20.67 2.47 0.86
CA GLY A 600 -21.80 2.45 -0.07
C GLY A 600 -23.14 2.00 0.55
N TYR A 601 -23.17 1.54 1.81
CA TYR A 601 -24.39 1.29 2.60
C TYR A 601 -24.87 2.55 3.35
N GLY A 602 -24.01 3.56 3.49
CA GLY A 602 -24.28 4.81 4.19
C GLY A 602 -23.33 5.06 5.37
N GLY A 603 -22.44 4.10 5.66
CA GLY A 603 -21.33 4.31 6.57
C GLY A 603 -20.31 5.28 5.96
N ALA A 604 -19.89 6.25 6.77
CA ALA A 604 -18.89 7.24 6.40
C ALA A 604 -17.92 7.46 7.56
N ASN A 605 -16.63 7.28 7.29
CA ASN A 605 -15.55 7.67 8.18
C ASN A 605 -15.10 9.09 7.81
N VAL A 606 -15.25 10.03 8.74
CA VAL A 606 -14.97 11.45 8.51
C VAL A 606 -13.73 11.84 9.31
N MET A 607 -12.59 11.80 8.62
CA MET A 607 -11.26 12.13 9.14
C MET A 607 -10.37 12.61 7.97
N ASP A 608 -9.07 12.75 8.19
CA ASP A 608 -8.07 12.65 7.14
C ASP A 608 -6.80 12.06 7.73
N ASP A 609 -5.92 11.57 6.85
CA ASP A 609 -4.62 11.01 7.19
C ASP A 609 -3.51 11.85 6.53
N ALA A 610 -2.30 11.80 7.09
CA ALA A 610 -1.16 12.54 6.57
C ALA A 610 -0.65 12.00 5.22
N ASN A 611 -0.78 10.70 4.97
CA ASN A 611 -0.22 10.05 3.78
C ASN A 611 -1.02 10.40 2.51
N ILE A 612 -0.32 10.72 1.42
CA ILE A 612 -0.92 11.09 0.12
C ILE A 612 -1.13 9.82 -0.72
N PRO A 613 -2.31 9.64 -1.35
CA PRO A 613 -3.45 10.56 -1.44
C PRO A 613 -4.26 10.74 -0.13
N SER A 614 -4.35 11.99 0.30
CA SER A 614 -5.23 12.47 1.39
C SER A 614 -6.26 13.47 0.86
N LEU A 615 -7.32 13.72 1.62
CA LEU A 615 -8.32 14.72 1.23
C LEU A 615 -7.73 16.12 1.20
N LEU A 616 -6.81 16.44 2.13
CA LEU A 616 -6.10 17.71 2.14
C LEU A 616 -5.30 17.94 0.85
N ALA A 617 -4.68 16.88 0.33
CA ALA A 617 -3.80 16.91 -0.84
C ALA A 617 -4.54 16.91 -2.19
N MET A 618 -5.87 16.82 -2.21
CA MET A 618 -6.69 16.76 -3.43
C MET A 618 -6.32 17.75 -4.56
N PRO A 619 -5.94 19.02 -4.30
CA PRO A 619 -5.52 19.95 -5.35
C PRO A 619 -4.30 19.49 -6.16
N LEU A 620 -3.46 18.61 -5.61
CA LEU A 620 -2.19 18.22 -6.24
C LEU A 620 -2.35 17.38 -7.51
N TRP A 621 -3.53 16.79 -7.76
CA TRP A 621 -3.80 15.94 -8.94
C TRP A 621 -5.07 16.35 -9.73
N ASN A 622 -5.50 17.61 -9.60
CA ASN A 622 -6.55 18.23 -10.43
C ASN A 622 -7.86 17.42 -10.59
N PHE A 623 -8.30 16.74 -9.53
CA PHE A 623 -9.51 15.90 -9.57
C PHE A 623 -10.79 16.69 -9.91
N THR A 624 -10.84 17.99 -9.60
CA THR A 624 -12.05 18.83 -9.63
C THR A 624 -12.36 19.48 -10.97
N ASN A 625 -11.63 19.15 -12.04
CA ASN A 625 -11.89 19.70 -13.37
C ASN A 625 -13.33 19.42 -13.83
N ALA A 626 -14.10 20.49 -14.12
CA ALA A 626 -15.53 20.43 -14.43
C ALA A 626 -15.86 19.61 -15.69
N ASN A 627 -14.92 19.52 -16.64
CA ASN A 627 -15.10 18.72 -17.87
C ASN A 627 -15.20 17.20 -17.61
N SER A 628 -14.84 16.75 -16.40
CA SER A 628 -14.90 15.33 -16.02
C SER A 628 -16.14 14.99 -15.16
N GLN A 629 -17.00 15.96 -14.82
CA GLN A 629 -18.20 15.68 -14.03
C GLN A 629 -19.34 15.15 -14.90
N ASP A 630 -19.96 14.05 -14.47
CA ASP A 630 -21.04 13.37 -15.19
C ASP A 630 -22.35 14.16 -15.08
N THR A 631 -22.62 15.00 -16.08
CA THR A 631 -23.86 15.78 -16.19
C THR A 631 -25.03 14.97 -16.80
N SER A 632 -24.82 13.73 -17.21
CA SER A 632 -25.84 12.89 -17.85
C SER A 632 -26.99 12.49 -16.90
N THR A 633 -26.78 12.64 -15.60
CA THR A 633 -27.75 12.27 -14.56
C THR A 633 -28.86 13.31 -14.35
N GLY A 634 -28.82 14.45 -15.04
CA GLY A 634 -29.80 15.55 -14.91
C GLY A 634 -29.71 16.33 -13.59
N LYS A 635 -28.78 15.97 -12.71
CA LYS A 635 -28.45 16.76 -11.50
C LYS A 635 -27.43 17.85 -11.85
N PRO A 636 -27.55 19.05 -11.25
CA PRO A 636 -26.51 20.06 -11.41
C PRO A 636 -25.18 19.53 -10.88
N ALA A 637 -24.11 19.86 -11.60
CA ALA A 637 -22.73 19.67 -11.17
C ALA A 637 -22.54 20.20 -9.75
N ARG A 638 -21.93 19.39 -8.87
CA ARG A 638 -21.59 19.84 -7.52
C ARG A 638 -20.36 20.73 -7.55
N ASP A 639 -20.37 21.77 -6.73
CA ASP A 639 -19.19 22.63 -6.56
C ASP A 639 -18.13 21.91 -5.71
N TYR A 640 -17.28 21.13 -6.37
CA TYR A 640 -16.19 20.41 -5.72
C TYR A 640 -15.15 21.36 -5.10
N ALA A 641 -15.04 22.60 -5.58
CA ALA A 641 -14.15 23.57 -4.96
C ALA A 641 -14.71 24.04 -3.62
N GLU A 642 -16.01 24.33 -3.53
CA GLU A 642 -16.68 24.63 -2.27
C GLU A 642 -16.60 23.45 -1.29
N ILE A 643 -16.91 22.24 -1.75
CA ILE A 643 -16.84 21.02 -0.92
C ILE A 643 -15.40 20.80 -0.44
N TYR A 644 -14.39 20.99 -1.30
CA TYR A 644 -12.99 20.93 -0.86
C TYR A 644 -12.67 21.96 0.21
N ARG A 645 -13.10 23.21 0.05
CA ARG A 645 -12.86 24.26 1.06
C ARG A 645 -13.48 23.90 2.40
N ASN A 646 -14.70 23.37 2.39
CA ASN A 646 -15.37 22.86 3.59
C ASN A 646 -14.59 21.70 4.22
N THR A 647 -14.15 20.76 3.39
CA THR A 647 -13.35 19.59 3.79
C THR A 647 -12.01 20.04 4.39
N ARG A 648 -11.30 20.97 3.76
CA ARG A 648 -10.04 21.55 4.25
C ARG A 648 -10.21 22.19 5.63
N ARG A 649 -11.27 22.99 5.82
CA ARG A 649 -11.58 23.59 7.14
C ARG A 649 -11.83 22.52 8.19
N PHE A 650 -12.53 21.45 7.84
CA PHE A 650 -12.78 20.32 8.74
C PHE A 650 -11.47 19.61 9.13
N ILE A 651 -10.65 19.26 8.13
CA ILE A 651 -9.41 18.49 8.29
C ILE A 651 -8.38 19.20 9.17
N LEU A 652 -8.26 20.51 9.00
CA LEU A 652 -7.30 21.36 9.75
C LEU A 652 -7.91 21.94 11.04
N SER A 653 -8.87 21.21 11.64
CA SER A 653 -9.56 21.59 12.88
C SER A 653 -9.65 20.44 13.86
N GLU A 654 -10.12 20.71 15.08
CA GLU A 654 -10.33 19.67 16.10
C GLU A 654 -11.46 18.68 15.78
N HIS A 655 -12.21 18.90 14.69
CA HIS A 655 -13.23 17.97 14.24
C HIS A 655 -12.63 16.75 13.51
N ASN A 656 -11.41 16.86 12.98
CA ASN A 656 -10.64 15.71 12.53
C ASN A 656 -9.95 15.07 13.75
N SER A 657 -10.30 13.84 14.07
CA SER A 657 -9.73 13.10 15.22
C SER A 657 -8.21 12.90 15.14
N TYR A 658 -7.65 12.98 13.93
CA TYR A 658 -6.20 12.86 13.70
C TYR A 658 -5.52 14.21 13.41
N PHE A 659 -6.21 15.34 13.60
CA PHE A 659 -5.55 16.65 13.65
C PHE A 659 -4.89 16.85 15.02
N MET A 660 -3.60 16.56 15.07
CA MET A 660 -2.81 16.63 16.30
C MET A 660 -2.50 18.09 16.62
N ARG A 661 -2.53 18.45 17.91
CA ARG A 661 -2.34 19.83 18.37
C ARG A 661 -1.30 19.90 19.49
N GLY A 662 -0.38 20.84 19.35
CA GLY A 662 0.64 21.12 20.35
C GLY A 662 1.63 22.20 19.89
N PRO A 663 2.50 22.65 20.82
CA PRO A 663 3.39 23.79 20.61
C PRO A 663 4.53 23.52 19.62
N VAL A 664 4.86 22.26 19.32
CA VAL A 664 5.93 21.89 18.38
C VAL A 664 5.40 21.83 16.95
N LEU A 665 4.34 21.04 16.75
CA LEU A 665 3.73 20.81 15.45
C LEU A 665 2.25 20.51 15.63
N SER A 666 1.40 21.29 14.96
CA SER A 666 -0.03 21.04 14.87
C SER A 666 -0.41 20.73 13.42
N ALA A 667 -0.47 19.45 13.09
CA ALA A 667 -0.73 18.95 11.75
C ALA A 667 -1.49 17.61 11.82
N VAL A 668 -2.04 17.19 10.68
CA VAL A 668 -2.67 15.87 10.55
C VAL A 668 -1.61 14.79 10.78
N GLY A 669 -1.97 13.74 11.52
CA GLY A 669 -1.20 12.51 11.66
C GLY A 669 -2.00 11.34 11.10
N GLY A 670 -2.09 10.25 11.86
CA GLY A 670 -2.85 9.08 11.48
C GLY A 670 -2.81 8.00 12.57
N PRO A 671 -3.54 6.89 12.40
CA PRO A 671 -3.47 5.76 13.32
C PRO A 671 -2.13 5.02 13.30
N HIS A 672 -1.36 5.11 12.21
CA HIS A 672 -0.09 4.39 12.02
C HIS A 672 0.88 4.50 13.19
N VAL A 673 1.15 5.74 13.62
CA VAL A 673 1.99 6.04 14.81
C VAL A 673 1.12 6.36 16.03
N GLY A 674 -0.11 6.83 15.80
CA GLY A 674 -1.13 7.03 16.83
C GLY A 674 -1.27 8.48 17.32
N PRO A 675 -2.14 8.71 18.32
CA PRO A 675 -2.49 10.04 18.81
C PRO A 675 -1.28 10.87 19.29
N GLY A 676 -1.31 12.17 19.00
CA GLY A 676 -0.27 13.13 19.37
C GLY A 676 0.97 13.12 18.46
N LYS A 677 1.00 12.27 17.43
CA LYS A 677 2.10 12.14 16.45
C LYS A 677 1.70 12.82 15.15
N ALA A 678 1.98 14.12 15.06
CA ALA A 678 1.72 14.91 13.86
C ALA A 678 2.75 14.59 12.78
N TRP A 679 2.37 14.63 11.51
CA TRP A 679 3.31 14.37 10.41
C TRP A 679 3.71 15.69 9.74
N PRO A 680 5.01 16.03 9.67
CA PRO A 680 5.49 17.22 8.97
C PRO A 680 5.03 17.27 7.51
N MET A 681 4.87 16.12 6.87
CA MET A 681 4.35 16.01 5.50
C MET A 681 2.95 16.66 5.35
N ALA A 682 2.05 16.49 6.32
CA ALA A 682 0.74 17.14 6.28
C ALA A 682 0.81 18.66 6.40
N ALA A 683 1.79 19.19 7.15
CA ALA A 683 2.05 20.64 7.22
C ALA A 683 2.58 21.17 5.87
N VAL A 684 3.45 20.41 5.20
CA VAL A 684 3.92 20.73 3.84
C VAL A 684 2.75 20.78 2.87
N VAL A 685 1.90 19.75 2.86
CA VAL A 685 0.71 19.71 1.99
C VAL A 685 -0.23 20.87 2.31
N ALA A 686 -0.48 21.18 3.60
CA ALA A 686 -1.32 22.31 4.00
C ALA A 686 -0.78 23.63 3.41
N ALA A 687 0.54 23.86 3.46
CA ALA A 687 1.16 25.04 2.87
C ALA A 687 1.06 25.05 1.33
N MET A 688 1.40 23.94 0.67
CA MET A 688 1.35 23.83 -0.80
C MET A 688 -0.06 24.11 -1.34
N THR A 689 -1.07 23.55 -0.66
CA THR A 689 -2.47 23.69 -1.05
C THR A 689 -3.08 25.02 -0.60
N ALA A 690 -2.49 25.74 0.36
CA ALA A 690 -2.87 27.12 0.66
C ALA A 690 -2.55 28.07 -0.51
N LEU A 691 -1.44 27.80 -1.23
CA LEU A 691 -1.06 28.54 -2.44
C LEU A 691 -1.91 28.17 -3.67
N ASP A 692 -2.74 27.14 -3.57
CA ASP A 692 -3.66 26.75 -4.63
C ASP A 692 -4.94 27.61 -4.59
N PRO A 693 -5.41 28.18 -5.72
CA PRO A 693 -6.66 28.95 -5.77
C PRO A 693 -7.90 28.20 -5.26
N MET A 694 -7.91 26.87 -5.35
CA MET A 694 -9.02 26.04 -4.87
C MET A 694 -9.19 26.15 -3.34
N SER A 695 -8.15 26.51 -2.59
CA SER A 695 -8.21 26.70 -1.13
C SER A 695 -9.19 27.79 -0.69
N GLY A 696 -9.44 28.80 -1.54
CA GLY A 696 -10.30 29.93 -1.21
C GLY A 696 -9.84 30.75 -0.01
N LEU A 697 -8.56 30.69 0.36
CA LEU A 697 -8.01 31.48 1.46
C LEU A 697 -7.75 32.93 1.02
N ASP A 698 -8.22 33.89 1.81
CA ASP A 698 -7.96 35.31 1.57
C ASP A 698 -6.49 35.69 1.84
N ASP A 699 -5.84 35.03 2.80
CA ASP A 699 -4.43 35.25 3.16
C ASP A 699 -3.66 33.92 3.16
N ALA A 700 -3.36 33.42 1.96
CA ALA A 700 -2.58 32.19 1.76
C ALA A 700 -1.19 32.27 2.41
N ASP A 701 -0.54 33.44 2.35
CA ASP A 701 0.79 33.66 2.94
C ASP A 701 0.80 33.45 4.45
N ALA A 702 -0.24 33.87 5.16
CA ALA A 702 -0.34 33.66 6.61
C ALA A 702 -0.42 32.17 6.98
N GLU A 703 -1.14 31.37 6.19
CA GLU A 703 -1.20 29.92 6.39
C GLU A 703 0.13 29.27 6.06
N VAL A 704 0.76 29.61 4.93
CA VAL A 704 2.10 29.11 4.57
C VAL A 704 3.12 29.46 5.65
N GLU A 705 3.08 30.68 6.18
CA GLU A 705 3.98 31.10 7.24
C GLU A 705 3.83 30.25 8.50
N LYS A 706 2.60 30.02 8.93
CA LYS A 706 2.32 29.19 10.09
C LYS A 706 2.86 27.77 9.90
N GLN A 707 2.65 27.17 8.73
CA GLN A 707 3.09 25.81 8.43
C GLN A 707 4.61 25.71 8.35
N VAL A 708 5.29 26.61 7.63
CA VAL A 708 6.75 26.63 7.47
C VAL A 708 7.45 26.81 8.82
N ARG A 709 6.92 27.66 9.71
CA ARG A 709 7.47 27.80 11.07
C ARG A 709 7.42 26.48 11.84
N MET A 710 6.29 25.79 11.82
CA MET A 710 6.16 24.49 12.51
C MET A 710 7.07 23.42 11.89
N ILE A 711 7.26 23.42 10.56
CA ILE A 711 8.19 22.51 9.89
C ILE A 711 9.61 22.73 10.40
N LEU A 712 10.09 23.99 10.40
CA LEU A 712 11.43 24.34 10.90
C LEU A 712 11.63 23.94 12.37
N ASP A 713 10.61 24.09 13.21
CA ASP A 713 10.69 23.77 14.64
C ASP A 713 10.56 22.26 14.95
N SER A 714 10.19 21.44 13.97
CA SER A 714 9.92 20.01 14.14
C SER A 714 11.06 19.07 13.69
N THR A 715 12.21 19.60 13.25
CA THR A 715 13.30 18.79 12.66
C THR A 715 14.19 18.08 13.69
N SER A 716 13.98 18.30 15.00
CA SER A 716 14.86 17.80 16.08
C SER A 716 16.34 18.18 15.92
N GLY A 717 16.62 19.27 15.21
CA GLY A 717 17.98 19.73 14.95
C GLY A 717 18.77 18.80 14.01
N TYR A 718 18.10 17.98 13.21
CA TYR A 718 18.73 17.20 12.12
C TYR A 718 18.73 17.94 10.79
N GLY A 719 17.91 19.00 10.65
CA GLY A 719 17.81 19.74 9.39
C GLY A 719 17.21 18.91 8.25
N VAL A 720 16.26 18.03 8.57
CA VAL A 720 15.45 17.21 7.65
C VAL A 720 14.04 17.05 8.22
N LEU A 721 13.08 16.66 7.39
CA LEU A 721 11.74 16.27 7.82
C LEU A 721 11.72 14.80 8.25
N HIS A 722 10.96 14.52 9.30
CA HIS A 722 10.70 13.19 9.85
C HIS A 722 9.35 12.65 9.35
N GLU A 723 9.08 11.36 9.55
CA GLU A 723 7.75 10.77 9.32
C GLU A 723 6.71 11.40 10.25
N SER A 724 6.94 11.27 11.56
CA SER A 724 6.07 11.87 12.57
C SER A 724 6.87 12.56 13.67
N VAL A 725 6.26 13.54 14.32
CA VAL A 725 6.81 14.30 15.45
C VAL A 725 5.73 14.44 16.51
N ASN A 726 6.08 14.18 17.77
CA ASN A 726 5.16 14.41 18.87
C ASN A 726 4.85 15.91 19.00
N SER A 727 3.57 16.27 18.91
CA SER A 727 3.10 17.66 18.93
C SER A 727 3.53 18.47 20.16
N TRP A 728 3.91 17.80 21.25
CA TRP A 728 4.36 18.42 22.51
C TRP A 728 5.84 18.20 22.81
N ARG A 729 6.52 17.28 22.12
CA ARG A 729 7.91 16.88 22.39
C ARG A 729 8.68 16.66 21.09
N GLY A 730 9.33 17.70 20.57
CA GLY A 730 9.94 17.63 19.24
C GLY A 730 10.97 16.52 19.04
N PHE A 731 11.73 16.18 20.08
CA PHE A 731 12.74 15.11 20.06
C PHE A 731 12.16 13.68 20.02
N ASP A 732 10.85 13.53 20.14
CA ASP A 732 10.14 12.25 20.03
C ASP A 732 9.50 12.16 18.64
N PHE A 733 10.27 11.65 17.68
CA PHE A 733 9.94 11.55 16.26
C PHE A 733 10.23 10.14 15.73
N THR A 734 9.72 9.84 14.53
CA THR A 734 9.99 8.59 13.80
C THR A 734 10.63 8.88 12.45
N ARG A 735 11.52 7.98 12.00
CA ARG A 735 12.18 7.97 10.67
C ARG A 735 12.80 9.31 10.25
N SER A 736 14.11 9.47 10.49
CA SER A 736 14.87 10.63 10.00
C SER A 736 15.31 10.54 8.54
N TRP A 737 15.24 9.34 7.94
CA TRP A 737 15.58 9.11 6.55
C TRP A 737 14.32 8.80 5.75
N PHE A 738 13.58 9.86 5.37
CA PHE A 738 12.31 9.70 4.68
C PHE A 738 12.20 10.61 3.46
N GLY A 739 12.49 10.07 2.27
CA GLY A 739 12.71 10.87 1.06
C GLY A 739 11.46 11.60 0.58
N TRP A 740 10.30 10.98 0.75
CA TRP A 740 9.04 11.50 0.26
C TRP A 740 8.67 12.84 0.92
N ALA A 741 8.65 12.91 2.25
CA ALA A 741 8.36 14.16 2.96
C ALA A 741 9.39 15.26 2.65
N ASN A 742 10.67 14.90 2.53
CA ASN A 742 11.76 15.82 2.25
C ASN A 742 11.72 16.37 0.80
N GLY A 743 11.35 15.54 -0.18
CA GLY A 743 11.12 15.95 -1.57
C GLY A 743 9.95 16.94 -1.69
N LEU A 744 8.81 16.62 -1.05
CA LEU A 744 7.64 17.50 -1.00
C LEU A 744 7.96 18.86 -0.38
N PHE A 745 8.81 18.90 0.65
CA PHE A 745 9.24 20.18 1.23
C PHE A 745 10.03 21.02 0.22
N GLY A 746 10.88 20.40 -0.60
CA GLY A 746 11.55 21.09 -1.69
C GLY A 746 10.57 21.65 -2.72
N GLU A 747 9.53 20.90 -3.08
CA GLU A 747 8.45 21.38 -3.95
C GLU A 747 7.71 22.58 -3.36
N LEU A 748 7.46 22.60 -2.05
CA LEU A 748 6.88 23.75 -1.36
C LEU A 748 7.75 25.00 -1.52
N ILE A 749 9.07 24.90 -1.32
CA ILE A 749 9.98 26.03 -1.48
C ILE A 749 9.95 26.56 -2.93
N LEU A 750 9.92 25.67 -3.92
CA LEU A 750 9.79 26.09 -5.32
C LEU A 750 8.45 26.78 -5.59
N LYS A 751 7.35 26.25 -5.05
CA LYS A 751 6.01 26.89 -5.14
C LYS A 751 5.99 28.26 -4.47
N MET A 752 6.63 28.44 -3.32
CA MET A 752 6.76 29.75 -2.66
C MET A 752 7.52 30.73 -3.56
N ARG A 753 8.63 30.29 -4.17
CA ARG A 753 9.41 31.11 -5.11
C ARG A 753 8.57 31.55 -6.30
N ASP A 754 7.80 30.64 -6.89
CA ASP A 754 6.96 30.94 -8.05
C ASP A 754 5.79 31.88 -7.66
N HIS A 755 5.21 31.69 -6.48
CA HIS A 755 4.18 32.57 -5.92
C HIS A 755 4.69 34.01 -5.74
N GLU A 756 5.91 34.18 -5.22
CA GLU A 756 6.55 35.49 -5.07
C GLU A 756 6.91 36.14 -6.41
N LYS A 757 7.50 35.39 -7.36
CA LYS A 757 7.81 35.89 -8.71
C LYS A 757 6.56 36.36 -9.46
N GLY A 758 5.41 35.74 -9.19
CA GLY A 758 4.12 36.17 -9.72
C GLY A 758 3.57 37.49 -9.15
N GLY A 759 4.31 38.16 -8.26
CA GLY A 759 3.92 39.44 -7.65
C GLY A 759 2.83 39.30 -6.58
N LYS A 760 2.57 38.07 -6.10
CA LYS A 760 1.48 37.77 -5.15
C LYS A 760 1.94 37.55 -3.70
N GLY A 761 3.23 37.31 -3.47
CA GLY A 761 3.76 36.96 -2.14
C GLY A 761 4.33 38.14 -1.33
N LYS A 762 4.21 38.07 -0.01
CA LYS A 762 4.74 39.03 0.99
C LYS A 762 6.23 38.81 1.36
N GLY A 763 7.01 38.13 0.51
CA GLY A 763 8.42 37.81 0.79
C GLY A 763 8.60 36.75 1.88
N LEU A 764 7.91 35.62 1.76
CA LEU A 764 8.05 34.44 2.63
C LEU A 764 9.48 33.86 2.60
N LEU A 765 10.15 33.86 1.43
CA LEU A 765 11.51 33.35 1.29
C LEU A 765 12.56 34.31 1.84
N THR A 766 12.35 35.62 1.71
CA THR A 766 13.28 36.65 2.24
C THR A 766 13.07 36.93 3.73
N LYS A 767 11.97 36.42 4.31
CA LYS A 767 11.68 36.52 5.74
C LYS A 767 12.69 35.76 6.59
N SER A 768 13.03 36.36 7.72
CA SER A 768 13.76 35.69 8.80
C SER A 768 12.82 34.82 9.62
N TRP A 769 13.19 33.55 9.83
CA TRP A 769 12.49 32.55 10.64
C TRP A 769 13.19 32.31 11.98
N GLN A 770 14.05 33.26 12.36
CA GLN A 770 14.86 33.28 13.57
C GLN A 770 14.05 33.64 14.82
#